data_AF-A0A1G6XG50-F1
#
_entry.id   AF-A0A1G6XG50-F1
#
_cell.length_a   1.000
_cell.length_b   1.000
_cell.length_c   1.000
_cell.angle_alpha   90.00
_cell.angle_beta   90.00
_cell.angle_gamma   90.00
#
_symmetry.space_group_name_H-M   'P 1'
#
loop_
_entity.id
_entity.type
_entity.pdbx_description
1 polymer ?
#
loop_
_entity_poly.entity_id
_entity_poly.type
_entity_poly.pdbx_seq_one_letter_code
_entity_poly.pdbx_strand_id
1 'polypeptide(L)'
;MRQVRKLLGALLAVFLLLVAALMLFLVLFDWNRARPLINEQVSAALNRPFAIEGDLRVVWQRESSQQGLSAWMPWPHFAAEQLRLGNPDWAQGDTFVSLDSVRFRLSPLALLWKTVSIPSIELGAPVADLQRLSDGRANWTFDLGKEPADDTDQPSPWTLDIGTIGFNKGQVRLDDKVSNTRLEAIIQPLGEPIPFADIVGKGAAERLAESNASAQDYAFAWQTKGSFRGQPLTGNGKVGGLLALHDAAQPFPLQADLRIGSTRIVLAGSLTDPQNLGALDLRLRLSGVSLGHLYPLTGVTLPDTPPYSTDGRLQADLHDADGAIFRYLGFNGRIGDSDIHGDLTFVARELRPKLSGRLTSNQLLFSDLAPLIGADSSEDKRERGERDVQPANKALPVSEFRTDRWRAMDADVRFVGKRIVHSEQLPITDLDTHVVLNDGMLSLEPLRFGMAGGVLDSQIRLNGATTPLQGQMRLRARELRLKQLFPTFAPMQTSLGALNGDARVSGRGNSVAALLGSADGELKMLINDGAVSRGLMEIAGLNVGNYLVGRLFGDEDVKIHCAAADLGIKQGLMSTRLFVIDTDNAVIKVDGNANFASERLDFTITPSTKGFRIFSLRSPLYVRGTFKEPAPGVQATPLALRGAGLVALGVAVAPAAGLLALVAPSAGDEPSQCEPLLQKIQGG
;
A
#
# COMPACT_ATOMS: atom_id res chain seq x y z
N MET A 1 -88.23 -13.41 8.65
CA MET A 1 -87.36 -12.21 8.50
C MET A 1 -87.35 -11.24 9.69
N ARG A 2 -88.49 -10.91 10.32
CA ARG A 2 -88.55 -9.91 11.42
C ARG A 2 -87.89 -10.37 12.74
N GLN A 3 -87.94 -11.66 13.08
CA GLN A 3 -87.27 -12.22 14.27
C GLN A 3 -85.76 -12.36 14.08
N VAL A 4 -85.30 -12.81 12.90
CA VAL A 4 -83.88 -12.88 12.55
C VAL A 4 -83.21 -11.50 12.61
N ARG A 5 -83.88 -10.44 12.13
CA ARG A 5 -83.40 -9.05 12.26
C ARG A 5 -83.31 -8.55 13.71
N LYS A 6 -84.22 -8.98 14.60
CA LYS A 6 -84.17 -8.65 16.03
C LYS A 6 -83.05 -9.40 16.75
N LEU A 7 -82.82 -10.66 16.40
CA LEU A 7 -81.75 -11.49 16.94
C LEU A 7 -80.36 -10.99 16.48
N LEU A 8 -80.20 -10.66 15.20
CA LEU A 8 -79.01 -10.00 14.67
C LEU A 8 -78.78 -8.62 15.30
N GLY A 9 -79.85 -7.82 15.49
CA GLY A 9 -79.75 -6.53 16.16
C GLY A 9 -79.34 -6.65 17.64
N ALA A 10 -79.87 -7.64 18.36
CA ALA A 10 -79.49 -7.91 19.75
C ALA A 10 -78.04 -8.40 19.87
N LEU A 11 -77.60 -9.31 18.99
CA LEU A 11 -76.21 -9.78 18.93
C LEU A 11 -75.25 -8.64 18.61
N LEU A 12 -75.59 -7.77 17.66
CA LEU A 12 -74.79 -6.59 17.34
C LEU A 12 -74.71 -5.61 18.52
N ALA A 13 -75.81 -5.37 19.24
CA ALA A 13 -75.84 -4.50 20.41
C ALA A 13 -75.00 -5.05 21.57
N VAL A 14 -75.09 -6.36 21.85
CA VAL A 14 -74.24 -7.03 22.86
C VAL A 14 -72.78 -6.97 22.45
N PHE A 15 -72.46 -7.22 21.19
CA PHE A 15 -71.10 -7.10 20.67
C PHE A 15 -70.54 -5.69 20.84
N LEU A 16 -71.28 -4.66 20.44
CA LEU A 16 -70.87 -3.26 20.60
C LEU A 16 -70.70 -2.88 22.09
N LEU A 17 -71.55 -3.39 22.97
CA LEU A 17 -71.43 -3.16 24.41
C LEU A 17 -70.19 -3.82 24.99
N LEU A 18 -69.87 -5.05 24.59
CA LEU A 18 -68.65 -5.75 24.98
C LEU A 18 -67.40 -5.01 24.48
N VAL A 19 -67.41 -4.54 23.24
CA VAL A 19 -66.31 -3.73 22.68
C VAL A 19 -66.15 -2.42 23.46
N ALA A 20 -67.25 -1.72 23.76
CA ALA A 20 -67.21 -0.48 24.54
C ALA A 20 -66.69 -0.72 25.97
N ALA A 21 -67.13 -1.80 26.63
CA ALA A 21 -66.66 -2.19 27.95
C ALA A 21 -65.16 -2.56 27.94
N LEU A 22 -64.71 -3.30 26.92
CA LEU A 22 -63.29 -3.62 26.72
C LEU A 22 -62.45 -2.36 26.49
N MET A 23 -62.91 -1.44 25.64
CA MET A 23 -62.23 -0.17 25.40
C MET A 23 -62.16 0.67 26.67
N LEU A 24 -63.25 0.75 27.44
CA LEU A 24 -63.28 1.45 28.72
C LEU A 24 -62.29 0.82 29.72
N PHE A 25 -62.23 -0.50 29.78
CA PHE A 25 -61.26 -1.23 30.60
C PHE A 25 -59.83 -0.90 30.16
N LEU A 26 -59.50 -0.98 28.86
CA LEU A 26 -58.16 -0.72 28.33
C LEU A 26 -57.67 0.72 28.57
N VAL A 27 -58.60 1.69 28.63
CA VAL A 27 -58.30 3.11 28.94
C VAL A 27 -58.12 3.34 30.44
N LEU A 28 -58.85 2.64 31.30
CA LEU A 28 -58.80 2.80 32.77
C LEU A 28 -57.80 1.87 33.45
N PHE A 29 -57.28 0.86 32.74
CA PHE A 29 -56.35 -0.12 33.30
C PHE A 29 -54.98 0.51 33.60
N ASP A 30 -54.50 0.32 34.83
CA ASP A 30 -53.16 0.73 35.24
C ASP A 30 -52.12 -0.24 34.68
N TRP A 31 -51.52 0.15 33.55
CA TRP A 31 -50.54 -0.64 32.81
C TRP A 31 -49.26 -0.94 33.63
N ASN A 32 -48.98 -0.21 34.72
CA ASN A 32 -47.87 -0.56 35.60
C ASN A 32 -48.03 -1.92 36.28
N ARG A 33 -49.27 -2.41 36.44
CA ARG A 33 -49.56 -3.75 36.97
C ARG A 33 -49.15 -4.86 36.01
N ALA A 34 -49.02 -4.56 34.71
CA ALA A 34 -48.57 -5.53 33.71
C ALA A 34 -47.03 -5.65 33.65
N ARG A 35 -46.26 -4.70 34.22
CA ARG A 35 -44.78 -4.71 34.14
C ARG A 35 -44.13 -6.02 34.59
N PRO A 36 -44.47 -6.63 35.75
CA PRO A 36 -43.82 -7.87 36.18
C PRO A 36 -44.03 -9.03 35.19
N LEU A 37 -45.25 -9.17 34.67
CA LEU A 37 -45.58 -10.18 33.68
C LEU A 37 -44.85 -9.93 32.35
N ILE A 38 -44.81 -8.69 31.88
CA ILE A 38 -44.07 -8.31 30.67
C ILE A 38 -42.58 -8.60 30.86
N ASN A 39 -42.00 -8.21 32.01
CA ASN A 39 -40.60 -8.44 32.32
C ASN A 39 -40.28 -9.94 32.29
N GLU A 40 -41.10 -10.79 32.92
CA GLU A 40 -40.92 -12.25 32.94
C GLU A 40 -41.02 -12.86 31.54
N GLN A 41 -42.09 -12.53 30.78
CA GLN A 41 -42.33 -13.09 29.45
C GLN A 41 -41.28 -12.66 28.43
N VAL A 42 -40.89 -11.38 28.43
CA VAL A 42 -39.84 -10.88 27.55
C VAL A 42 -38.48 -11.46 27.96
N SER A 43 -38.21 -11.59 29.27
CA SER A 43 -36.97 -12.22 29.72
C SER A 43 -36.85 -13.67 29.29
N ALA A 44 -37.94 -14.43 29.41
CA ALA A 44 -38.01 -15.82 28.95
C ALA A 44 -37.86 -15.92 27.42
N ALA A 45 -38.56 -15.07 26.67
CA ALA A 45 -38.51 -15.07 25.21
C ALA A 45 -37.15 -14.67 24.65
N LEU A 46 -36.45 -13.71 25.27
CA LEU A 46 -35.12 -13.26 24.86
C LEU A 46 -33.99 -14.10 25.47
N ASN A 47 -34.32 -15.01 26.40
CA ASN A 47 -33.37 -15.75 27.23
C ASN A 47 -32.36 -14.82 27.92
N ARG A 48 -32.83 -13.66 28.42
CA ARG A 48 -32.00 -12.60 29.02
C ARG A 48 -32.79 -11.78 30.03
N PRO A 49 -32.17 -11.22 31.08
CA PRO A 49 -32.88 -10.33 32.00
C PRO A 49 -33.41 -9.08 31.29
N PHE A 50 -34.72 -8.85 31.33
CA PHE A 50 -35.36 -7.64 30.82
C PHE A 50 -36.20 -6.99 31.92
N ALA A 51 -36.07 -5.67 32.06
CA ALA A 51 -36.81 -4.91 33.06
C ALA A 51 -37.25 -3.55 32.51
N ILE A 52 -38.54 -3.25 32.69
CA ILE A 52 -39.08 -1.88 32.68
C ILE A 52 -39.04 -1.38 34.14
N GLU A 53 -38.10 -0.50 34.47
CA GLU A 53 -37.89 0.01 35.84
C GLU A 53 -38.76 1.26 36.10
N GLY A 54 -39.06 2.03 35.05
CA GLY A 54 -39.89 3.25 35.10
C GLY A 54 -41.36 3.03 34.76
N ASP A 55 -42.08 4.13 34.56
CA ASP A 55 -43.52 4.15 34.32
C ASP A 55 -43.89 3.53 32.95
N LEU A 56 -44.93 2.69 32.91
CA LEU A 56 -45.50 2.12 31.69
C LEU A 56 -46.91 2.68 31.47
N ARG A 57 -47.09 3.42 30.38
CA ARG A 57 -48.35 4.06 30.00
C ARG A 57 -48.81 3.62 28.63
N VAL A 58 -50.11 3.40 28.48
CA VAL A 58 -50.74 3.18 27.17
C VAL A 58 -51.85 4.21 26.99
N VAL A 59 -51.71 5.06 25.98
CA VAL A 59 -52.67 6.10 25.65
C VAL A 59 -53.38 5.73 24.36
N TRP A 60 -54.70 5.67 24.41
CA TRP A 60 -55.54 5.42 23.24
C TRP A 60 -55.98 6.74 22.63
N GLN A 61 -55.50 7.06 21.44
CA GLN A 61 -55.84 8.31 20.76
C GLN A 61 -56.06 8.09 19.27
N ARG A 62 -56.81 8.99 18.64
CA ARG A 62 -57.06 8.92 17.19
C ARG A 62 -55.80 9.30 16.43
N GLU A 63 -55.55 8.55 15.37
CA GLU A 63 -54.42 8.81 14.49
C GLU A 63 -54.80 9.89 13.46
N SER A 64 -54.21 11.08 13.58
CA SER A 64 -54.50 12.21 12.70
C SER A 64 -54.01 12.00 11.26
N SER A 65 -53.04 11.11 11.06
CA SER A 65 -52.49 10.78 9.74
C SER A 65 -53.36 9.82 8.91
N GLN A 66 -54.37 9.18 9.50
CA GLN A 66 -55.25 8.23 8.82
C GLN A 66 -56.50 8.91 8.25
N GLN A 67 -56.94 8.48 7.07
CA GLN A 67 -58.15 8.98 6.40
C GLN A 67 -59.19 7.86 6.23
N GLY A 68 -60.48 8.21 6.20
CA GLY A 68 -61.57 7.23 6.05
C GLY A 68 -62.01 6.56 7.36
N LEU A 69 -62.49 5.32 7.29
CA LEU A 69 -63.04 4.58 8.44
C LEU A 69 -61.98 4.25 9.51
N SER A 70 -60.71 4.12 9.11
CA SER A 70 -59.58 3.86 10.03
C SER A 70 -59.27 5.04 10.96
N ALA A 71 -59.63 6.27 10.57
CA ALA A 71 -59.45 7.49 11.39
C ALA A 71 -60.34 7.52 12.64
N TRP A 72 -61.43 6.74 12.64
CA TRP A 72 -62.38 6.68 13.76
C TRP A 72 -61.92 5.74 14.87
N MET A 73 -61.03 4.78 14.58
CA MET A 73 -60.54 3.82 15.56
C MET A 73 -59.31 4.38 16.29
N PRO A 74 -59.29 4.42 17.63
CA PRO A 74 -58.13 4.86 18.38
C PRO A 74 -56.99 3.83 18.31
N TRP A 75 -55.76 4.31 18.27
CA TRP A 75 -54.54 3.51 18.24
C TRP A 75 -53.88 3.52 19.62
N PRO A 76 -53.37 2.38 20.10
CA PRO A 76 -52.62 2.32 21.34
C PRO A 76 -51.22 2.90 21.14
N HIS A 77 -50.89 3.90 21.95
CA HIS A 77 -49.57 4.51 22.04
C HIS A 77 -48.93 4.04 23.34
N PHE A 78 -47.87 3.25 23.22
CA PHE A 78 -47.11 2.73 24.34
C PHE A 78 -45.98 3.69 24.67
N ALA A 79 -45.83 4.02 25.94
CA ALA A 79 -44.72 4.78 26.48
C ALA A 79 -44.17 4.07 27.72
N ALA A 80 -42.89 3.72 27.70
CA ALA A 80 -42.21 3.10 28.82
C ALA A 80 -40.97 3.91 29.17
N GLU A 81 -40.63 4.02 30.45
CA GLU A 81 -39.44 4.69 30.96
C GLU A 81 -38.46 3.71 31.59
N GLN A 82 -37.16 4.01 31.54
CA GLN A 82 -36.06 3.23 32.13
C GLN A 82 -36.13 1.75 31.76
N LEU A 83 -35.88 1.43 30.48
CA LEU A 83 -35.84 0.06 30.01
C LEU A 83 -34.41 -0.45 30.05
N ARG A 84 -34.23 -1.68 30.53
CA ARG A 84 -32.94 -2.36 30.60
C ARG A 84 -33.05 -3.77 30.06
N LEU A 85 -32.15 -4.11 29.15
CA LEU A 85 -31.91 -5.47 28.67
C LEU A 85 -30.51 -5.88 29.11
N GLY A 86 -30.44 -6.98 29.84
CA GLY A 86 -29.23 -7.53 30.41
C GLY A 86 -28.36 -8.27 29.40
N ASN A 87 -27.10 -8.43 29.77
CA ASN A 87 -26.18 -9.31 29.06
C ASN A 87 -26.50 -10.79 29.32
N PRO A 88 -26.09 -11.69 28.41
CA PRO A 88 -26.01 -13.12 28.74
C PRO A 88 -24.93 -13.37 29.80
N ASP A 89 -25.04 -14.47 30.54
CA ASP A 89 -24.18 -14.79 31.71
C ASP A 89 -22.67 -14.80 31.43
N TRP A 90 -22.27 -15.01 30.18
CA TRP A 90 -20.87 -15.07 29.77
C TRP A 90 -20.26 -13.70 29.43
N ALA A 91 -21.09 -12.67 29.18
CA ALA A 91 -20.61 -11.33 28.81
C ALA A 91 -20.29 -10.49 30.05
N GLN A 92 -19.40 -9.50 29.91
CA GLN A 92 -18.99 -8.68 31.03
C GLN A 92 -20.00 -7.57 31.32
N GLY A 93 -20.31 -7.34 32.60
CA GLY A 93 -21.25 -6.31 33.04
C GLY A 93 -22.71 -6.69 32.82
N ASP A 94 -23.61 -6.04 33.57
CA ASP A 94 -24.98 -6.53 33.72
C ASP A 94 -25.95 -6.04 32.63
N THR A 95 -25.54 -5.08 31.80
CA THR A 95 -26.42 -4.39 30.84
C THR A 95 -25.88 -4.53 29.41
N PHE A 96 -26.74 -5.00 28.51
CA PHE A 96 -26.50 -5.02 27.06
C PHE A 96 -27.04 -3.74 26.40
N VAL A 97 -28.30 -3.41 26.66
CA VAL A 97 -28.97 -2.22 26.12
C VAL A 97 -29.76 -1.52 27.23
N SER A 98 -29.68 -0.20 27.29
CA SER A 98 -30.51 0.62 28.16
C SER A 98 -31.10 1.81 27.42
N LEU A 99 -32.32 2.21 27.80
CA LEU A 99 -33.07 3.30 27.20
C LEU A 99 -33.73 4.12 28.30
N ASP A 100 -33.65 5.45 28.21
CA ASP A 100 -34.35 6.34 29.14
C ASP A 100 -35.87 6.25 28.93
N SER A 101 -36.30 6.13 27.67
CA SER A 101 -37.69 5.92 27.31
C SER A 101 -37.85 5.23 25.96
N VAL A 102 -39.00 4.62 25.75
CA VAL A 102 -39.46 4.06 24.48
C VAL A 102 -40.87 4.55 24.24
N ARG A 103 -41.14 5.09 23.05
CA ARG A 103 -42.49 5.42 22.60
C ARG A 103 -42.76 4.80 21.25
N PHE A 104 -43.85 4.05 21.14
CA PHE A 104 -44.28 3.47 19.87
C PHE A 104 -45.79 3.35 19.81
N ARG A 105 -46.31 3.12 18.60
CA ARG A 105 -47.74 2.92 18.36
C ARG A 105 -47.95 1.69 17.50
N LEU A 106 -49.04 0.97 17.74
CA LEU A 106 -49.40 -0.24 16.99
C LEU A 106 -50.64 0.00 16.14
N SER A 107 -50.65 -0.54 14.92
CA SER A 107 -51.85 -0.59 14.07
C SER A 107 -52.79 -1.71 14.51
N PRO A 108 -53.96 -1.42 15.12
CA PRO A 108 -54.85 -2.49 15.61
C PRO A 108 -55.48 -3.28 14.46
N LEU A 109 -55.70 -2.61 13.33
CA LEU A 109 -56.21 -3.22 12.11
C LEU A 109 -55.22 -4.27 11.57
N ALA A 110 -53.93 -3.93 11.49
CA ALA A 110 -52.90 -4.84 10.98
C ALA A 110 -52.83 -6.18 11.76
N LEU A 111 -53.11 -6.14 13.07
CA LEU A 111 -53.13 -7.35 13.91
C LEU A 111 -54.18 -8.38 13.45
N LEU A 112 -55.30 -7.95 12.84
CA LEU A 112 -56.31 -8.86 12.29
C LEU A 112 -55.80 -9.65 11.08
N TRP A 113 -54.81 -9.12 10.37
CA TRP A 113 -54.11 -9.77 9.26
C TRP A 113 -52.79 -10.44 9.71
N LYS A 114 -52.61 -10.64 11.02
CA LYS A 114 -51.39 -11.21 11.62
C LYS A 114 -50.14 -10.38 11.34
N THR A 115 -50.29 -9.07 11.16
CA THR A 115 -49.15 -8.16 10.99
C THR A 115 -49.02 -7.28 12.22
N VAL A 116 -47.88 -7.38 12.91
CA VAL A 116 -47.50 -6.42 13.96
C VAL A 116 -46.85 -5.23 13.24
N SER A 117 -47.65 -4.22 12.91
CA SER A 117 -47.15 -3.00 12.27
C SER A 117 -46.93 -1.90 13.31
N ILE A 118 -45.67 -1.46 13.42
CA ILE A 118 -45.19 -0.38 14.28
C ILE A 118 -44.72 0.76 13.37
N PRO A 119 -45.57 1.76 13.04
CA PRO A 119 -45.21 2.78 12.05
C PRO A 119 -44.05 3.69 12.47
N SER A 120 -43.85 3.89 13.78
CA SER A 120 -42.79 4.73 14.31
C SER A 120 -42.41 4.30 15.72
N ILE A 121 -41.11 4.24 16.00
CA ILE A 121 -40.53 3.98 17.32
C ILE A 121 -39.58 5.13 17.66
N GLU A 122 -39.78 5.75 18.82
CA GLU A 122 -38.88 6.75 19.38
C GLU A 122 -38.15 6.18 20.60
N LEU A 123 -36.82 6.20 20.54
CA LEU A 123 -35.93 5.75 21.60
C LEU A 123 -35.30 6.97 22.28
N GLY A 124 -35.48 7.08 23.60
CA GLY A 124 -34.83 8.08 24.43
C GLY A 124 -33.44 7.62 24.85
N ALA A 125 -32.42 8.36 24.40
CA ALA A 125 -31.01 8.16 24.77
C ALA A 125 -30.52 6.69 24.79
N PRO A 126 -30.71 5.89 23.71
CA PRO A 126 -30.27 4.50 23.69
C PRO A 126 -28.76 4.35 23.94
N VAL A 127 -28.40 3.45 24.85
CA VAL A 127 -27.02 3.01 25.08
C VAL A 127 -26.94 1.51 24.82
N ALA A 128 -25.98 1.08 24.01
CA ALA A 128 -25.71 -0.32 23.71
C ALA A 128 -24.23 -0.67 23.97
N ASP A 129 -23.99 -1.70 24.77
CA ASP A 129 -22.67 -2.22 25.07
C ASP A 129 -22.49 -3.57 24.34
N LEU A 130 -21.88 -3.54 23.15
CA LEU A 130 -21.64 -4.67 22.27
C LEU A 130 -20.33 -5.38 22.63
N GLN A 131 -20.37 -6.71 22.81
CA GLN A 131 -19.21 -7.53 23.14
C GLN A 131 -19.15 -8.78 22.27
N ARG A 132 -17.97 -9.05 21.69
CA ARG A 132 -17.67 -10.30 21.01
C ARG A 132 -16.37 -10.91 21.50
N LEU A 133 -16.45 -12.17 21.95
CA LEU A 133 -15.32 -12.94 22.44
C LEU A 133 -14.49 -13.53 21.29
N SER A 134 -13.29 -14.00 21.60
CA SER A 134 -12.37 -14.60 20.62
C SER A 134 -12.90 -15.91 20.01
N ASP A 135 -13.87 -16.57 20.67
CA ASP A 135 -14.55 -17.77 20.17
C ASP A 135 -15.73 -17.45 19.23
N GLY A 136 -15.99 -16.16 18.94
CA GLY A 136 -17.05 -15.71 18.05
C GLY A 136 -18.39 -15.42 18.72
N ARG A 137 -18.59 -15.80 20.00
CA ARG A 137 -19.83 -15.47 20.72
C ARG A 137 -19.99 -13.96 20.85
N ALA A 138 -21.17 -13.47 20.49
CA ALA A 138 -21.49 -12.05 20.45
C ALA A 138 -22.80 -11.75 21.19
N ASN A 139 -22.78 -10.74 22.07
CA ASN A 139 -23.93 -10.46 22.92
C ASN A 139 -25.08 -9.79 22.15
N TRP A 140 -24.92 -9.42 20.89
CA TRP A 140 -26.02 -9.00 20.02
C TRP A 140 -26.68 -10.17 19.27
N THR A 141 -26.20 -11.40 19.44
CA THR A 141 -26.82 -12.60 18.89
C THR A 141 -27.73 -13.24 19.94
N PHE A 142 -29.00 -13.43 19.61
CA PHE A 142 -30.00 -14.00 20.51
C PHE A 142 -30.24 -15.46 20.17
N ASP A 143 -30.09 -16.33 21.17
CA ASP A 143 -30.56 -17.70 21.08
C ASP A 143 -31.99 -17.74 21.60
N LEU A 144 -32.94 -17.75 20.66
CA LEU A 144 -34.37 -17.79 20.94
C LEU A 144 -34.89 -19.22 21.16
N GLY A 145 -34.00 -20.19 21.42
CA GLY A 145 -34.39 -21.56 21.75
C GLY A 145 -34.99 -22.32 20.57
N LYS A 146 -34.42 -22.19 19.37
CA LYS A 146 -34.78 -23.08 18.26
C LYS A 146 -34.22 -24.47 18.57
N GLU A 147 -35.09 -25.43 18.83
CA GLU A 147 -34.72 -26.85 18.69
C GLU A 147 -34.20 -27.08 17.25
N PRO A 148 -33.20 -27.95 17.05
CA PRO A 148 -32.68 -28.25 15.72
C PRO A 148 -33.84 -28.68 14.82
N ALA A 149 -33.95 -28.01 13.66
CA ALA A 149 -35.07 -28.11 12.74
C ALA A 149 -35.46 -29.56 12.44
N ASP A 150 -36.59 -29.99 13.00
CA ASP A 150 -37.46 -30.93 12.29
C ASP A 150 -38.08 -30.16 11.12
N ASP A 151 -38.10 -30.78 9.95
CA ASP A 151 -38.50 -30.26 8.63
C ASP A 151 -40.00 -29.82 8.54
N THR A 152 -40.66 -29.68 9.70
CA THR A 152 -42.08 -29.38 9.86
C THR A 152 -42.37 -28.09 10.64
N ASP A 153 -41.36 -27.38 11.12
CA ASP A 153 -41.57 -26.15 11.89
C ASP A 153 -41.95 -24.98 10.96
N GLN A 154 -43.25 -24.78 10.77
CA GLN A 154 -43.77 -23.71 9.92
C GLN A 154 -43.36 -22.35 10.50
N PRO A 155 -42.81 -21.42 9.69
CA PRO A 155 -42.51 -20.08 10.15
C PRO A 155 -43.76 -19.44 10.74
N SER A 156 -43.58 -18.70 11.84
CA SER A 156 -44.69 -18.01 12.51
C SER A 156 -45.57 -17.29 11.48
N PRO A 157 -46.90 -17.45 11.53
CA PRO A 157 -47.79 -16.80 10.58
C PRO A 157 -47.89 -15.29 10.81
N TRP A 158 -47.15 -14.74 11.78
CA TRP A 158 -47.09 -13.33 12.10
C TRP A 158 -45.93 -12.64 11.37
N THR A 159 -46.21 -11.50 10.74
CA THR A 159 -45.20 -10.64 10.11
C THR A 159 -44.96 -9.39 10.96
N LEU A 160 -43.70 -9.02 11.16
CA LEU A 160 -43.32 -7.78 11.86
C LEU A 160 -42.96 -6.72 10.83
N ASP A 161 -43.63 -5.57 10.90
CA ASP A 161 -43.42 -4.41 10.05
C ASP A 161 -43.03 -3.22 10.93
N ILE A 162 -41.78 -2.76 10.82
CA ILE A 162 -41.25 -1.63 11.60
C ILE A 162 -41.02 -0.48 10.62
N GLY A 163 -41.71 0.63 10.86
CA GLY A 163 -41.49 1.89 10.17
C GLY A 163 -40.27 2.63 10.73
N THR A 164 -40.41 3.93 10.97
CA THR A 164 -39.25 4.78 11.29
C THR A 164 -38.75 4.56 12.71
N ILE A 165 -37.42 4.49 12.88
CA ILE A 165 -36.76 4.47 14.19
C ILE A 165 -36.09 5.83 14.41
N GLY A 166 -36.56 6.56 15.41
CA GLY A 166 -36.03 7.86 15.81
C GLY A 166 -35.37 7.82 17.19
N PHE A 167 -34.31 8.60 17.38
CA PHE A 167 -33.69 8.82 18.69
C PHE A 167 -32.96 10.16 18.73
N ASN A 168 -32.84 10.75 19.92
CA ASN A 168 -32.17 12.04 20.11
C ASN A 168 -30.63 11.92 20.18
N LYS A 169 -30.12 10.86 20.81
CA LYS A 169 -28.68 10.57 20.93
C LYS A 169 -28.50 9.09 21.24
N GLY A 170 -27.79 8.36 20.39
CA GLY A 170 -27.38 6.99 20.64
C GLY A 170 -25.93 6.91 21.09
N GLN A 171 -25.61 6.00 22.00
CA GLN A 171 -24.25 5.64 22.37
C GLN A 171 -24.05 4.15 22.15
N VAL A 172 -22.98 3.79 21.47
CA VAL A 172 -22.59 2.39 21.25
C VAL A 172 -21.17 2.20 21.74
N ARG A 173 -20.96 1.25 22.64
CA ARG A 173 -19.63 0.76 22.98
C ARG A 173 -19.44 -0.60 22.33
N LEU A 174 -18.27 -0.82 21.74
CA LEU A 174 -17.91 -2.09 21.13
C LEU A 174 -16.62 -2.58 21.76
N ASP A 175 -16.61 -3.81 22.26
CA ASP A 175 -15.40 -4.58 22.58
C ASP A 175 -15.42 -5.89 21.79
N ASP A 176 -14.65 -5.94 20.72
CA ASP A 176 -14.58 -7.07 19.81
C ASP A 176 -13.18 -7.68 19.82
N LYS A 177 -13.06 -8.86 20.44
CA LYS A 177 -11.80 -9.61 20.54
C LYS A 177 -11.39 -10.26 19.22
N VAL A 178 -12.32 -10.51 18.29
CA VAL A 178 -12.01 -11.13 16.99
C VAL A 178 -11.29 -10.14 16.08
N SER A 179 -11.80 -8.91 15.98
CA SER A 179 -11.14 -7.86 15.19
C SER A 179 -10.10 -7.06 15.98
N ASN A 180 -9.95 -7.32 17.29
CA ASN A 180 -9.15 -6.53 18.22
C ASN A 180 -9.53 -5.03 18.19
N THR A 181 -10.82 -4.76 18.33
CA THR A 181 -11.41 -3.43 18.17
C THR A 181 -12.12 -3.02 19.46
N ARG A 182 -11.85 -1.81 19.92
CA ARG A 182 -12.56 -1.17 21.03
C ARG A 182 -13.00 0.21 20.60
N LEU A 183 -14.30 0.48 20.61
CA LEU A 183 -14.86 1.75 20.14
C LEU A 183 -15.90 2.28 21.12
N GLU A 184 -15.94 3.59 21.23
CA GLU A 184 -17.08 4.34 21.77
C GLU A 184 -17.58 5.23 20.65
N ALA A 185 -18.84 5.06 20.25
CA ALA A 185 -19.49 5.82 19.19
C ALA A 185 -20.70 6.58 19.75
N ILE A 186 -20.87 7.81 19.31
CA ILE A 186 -22.03 8.65 19.58
C ILE A 186 -22.71 8.92 18.25
N ILE A 187 -24.02 8.65 18.16
CA ILE A 187 -24.84 8.85 16.98
C ILE A 187 -25.92 9.88 17.31
N GLN A 188 -26.13 10.85 16.43
CA GLN A 188 -27.13 11.91 16.62
C GLN A 188 -27.85 12.18 15.29
N PRO A 189 -29.14 12.52 15.32
CA PRO A 189 -29.86 12.95 14.12
C PRO A 189 -29.29 14.30 13.63
N LEU A 190 -29.28 14.51 12.31
CA LEU A 190 -28.85 15.76 11.69
C LEU A 190 -29.88 16.89 11.80
N GLY A 191 -31.12 16.57 12.16
CA GLY A 191 -32.26 17.47 12.03
C GLY A 191 -32.80 17.39 10.60
N GLU A 192 -32.37 18.30 9.73
CA GLU A 192 -32.70 18.23 8.30
C GLU A 192 -31.81 17.19 7.60
N PRO A 193 -32.39 16.23 6.84
CA PRO A 193 -31.61 15.28 6.05
C PRO A 193 -30.74 16.00 5.02
N ILE A 194 -29.55 15.46 4.77
CA ILE A 194 -28.64 16.00 3.75
C ILE A 194 -28.76 15.12 2.49
N PRO A 195 -29.08 15.69 1.33
CA PRO A 195 -29.17 14.96 0.08
C PRO A 195 -27.89 14.17 -0.23
N PHE A 196 -28.03 12.93 -0.71
CA PHE A 196 -26.89 12.09 -1.09
C PHE A 196 -25.92 12.81 -2.04
N ALA A 197 -26.47 13.46 -3.06
CA ALA A 197 -25.72 14.18 -4.09
C ALA A 197 -24.87 15.35 -3.56
N ASP A 198 -25.23 15.93 -2.40
CA ASP A 198 -24.50 17.05 -1.81
C ASP A 198 -23.18 16.61 -1.16
N ILE A 199 -23.08 15.33 -0.77
CA ILE A 199 -21.86 14.75 -0.17
C ILE A 199 -21.00 14.05 -1.24
N VAL A 200 -21.60 13.22 -2.09
CA VAL A 200 -20.84 12.42 -3.07
C VAL A 200 -20.60 13.14 -4.40
N GLY A 201 -21.33 14.22 -4.65
CA GLY A 201 -21.34 14.96 -5.92
C GLY A 201 -22.30 14.38 -6.95
N LYS A 202 -22.77 15.25 -7.87
CA LYS A 202 -23.78 14.93 -8.89
C LYS A 202 -23.43 13.70 -9.74
N GLY A 203 -22.19 13.61 -10.23
CA GLY A 203 -21.78 12.48 -11.08
C GLY A 203 -21.72 11.13 -10.37
N ALA A 204 -21.66 11.07 -9.04
CA ALA A 204 -21.80 9.81 -8.30
C ALA A 204 -23.28 9.45 -8.09
N ALA A 205 -24.13 10.44 -7.81
CA ALA A 205 -25.57 10.25 -7.71
C ALA A 205 -26.21 9.82 -9.04
N GLU A 206 -25.81 10.42 -10.17
CA GLU A 206 -26.29 10.05 -11.51
C GLU A 206 -25.96 8.60 -11.87
N ARG A 207 -24.73 8.14 -11.58
CA ARG A 207 -24.33 6.74 -11.81
C ARG A 207 -25.11 5.74 -10.97
N LEU A 208 -25.51 6.12 -9.75
CA LEU A 208 -26.39 5.27 -8.94
C LEU A 208 -27.81 5.22 -9.53
N ALA A 209 -28.30 6.35 -10.04
CA ALA A 209 -29.59 6.41 -10.71
C ALA A 209 -29.64 5.58 -12.01
N GLU A 210 -28.53 5.47 -12.74
CA GLU A 210 -28.40 4.60 -13.92
C GLU A 210 -28.63 3.12 -13.59
N SER A 211 -28.35 2.67 -12.36
CA SER A 211 -28.67 1.31 -11.90
C SER A 211 -30.09 1.18 -11.35
N ASN A 212 -30.99 2.12 -11.67
CA ASN A 212 -32.36 2.23 -11.15
C ASN A 212 -32.43 2.25 -9.62
N ALA A 213 -31.37 2.72 -8.95
CA ALA A 213 -31.30 2.81 -7.51
C ALA A 213 -31.21 4.28 -7.07
N SER A 214 -31.84 4.62 -5.94
CA SER A 214 -31.70 5.93 -5.30
C SER A 214 -31.28 5.71 -3.86
N ALA A 215 -30.11 6.22 -3.49
CA ALA A 215 -29.73 6.26 -2.08
C ALA A 215 -30.67 7.18 -1.31
N GLN A 216 -30.88 6.87 -0.03
CA GLN A 216 -31.56 7.79 0.88
C GLN A 216 -30.69 9.02 1.16
N ASP A 217 -31.29 10.02 1.80
CA ASP A 217 -30.57 11.14 2.37
C ASP A 217 -29.82 10.70 3.64
N TYR A 218 -28.75 11.41 3.95
CA TYR A 218 -28.07 11.26 5.23
C TYR A 218 -28.95 11.79 6.34
N ALA A 219 -29.21 10.96 7.36
CA ALA A 219 -30.12 11.30 8.47
C ALA A 219 -29.39 11.42 9.81
N PHE A 220 -28.25 10.73 9.97
CA PHE A 220 -27.51 10.67 11.23
C PHE A 220 -26.05 11.07 11.05
N ALA A 221 -25.53 11.81 12.01
CA ALA A 221 -24.10 12.02 12.22
C ALA A 221 -23.59 11.05 13.28
N TRP A 222 -22.34 10.63 13.16
CA TRP A 222 -21.68 9.84 14.18
C TRP A 222 -20.26 10.34 14.44
N GLN A 223 -19.80 10.10 15.66
CA GLN A 223 -18.43 10.35 16.11
C GLN A 223 -17.94 9.14 16.87
N THR A 224 -16.67 8.79 16.74
CA THR A 224 -16.09 7.65 17.45
C THR A 224 -14.65 7.89 17.88
N LYS A 225 -14.27 7.24 18.97
CA LYS A 225 -12.91 7.15 19.49
C LYS A 225 -12.65 5.75 20.02
N GLY A 226 -11.39 5.32 20.04
CA GLY A 226 -11.00 4.04 20.62
C GLY A 226 -9.71 3.50 20.01
N SER A 227 -9.69 2.20 19.72
CA SER A 227 -8.57 1.53 19.08
C SER A 227 -9.04 0.44 18.11
N PHE A 228 -8.35 0.33 16.97
CA PHE A 228 -8.55 -0.74 15.99
C PHE A 228 -7.23 -1.48 15.79
N ARG A 229 -7.21 -2.79 16.06
CA ARG A 229 -6.01 -3.64 15.99
C ARG A 229 -4.80 -3.05 16.75
N GLY A 230 -5.07 -2.51 17.94
CA GLY A 230 -4.08 -1.86 18.79
C GLY A 230 -3.66 -0.44 18.37
N GLN A 231 -4.10 0.05 17.22
CA GLN A 231 -3.84 1.42 16.77
C GLN A 231 -4.89 2.39 17.32
N PRO A 232 -4.53 3.60 17.77
CA PRO A 232 -5.50 4.60 18.21
C PRO A 232 -6.40 4.99 17.04
N LEU A 233 -7.71 5.02 17.28
CA LEU A 233 -8.73 5.33 16.30
C LEU A 233 -9.55 6.54 16.74
N THR A 234 -9.72 7.50 15.85
CA THR A 234 -10.68 8.60 15.98
C THR A 234 -11.38 8.80 14.65
N GLY A 235 -12.63 9.27 14.67
CA GLY A 235 -13.28 9.62 13.43
C GLY A 235 -14.70 10.12 13.60
N ASN A 236 -15.26 10.55 12.49
CA ASN A 236 -16.63 11.01 12.40
C ASN A 236 -17.19 10.70 11.01
N GLY A 237 -18.50 10.89 10.87
CA GLY A 237 -19.14 10.65 9.58
C GLY A 237 -20.64 10.86 9.63
N LYS A 238 -21.28 10.42 8.54
CA LYS A 238 -22.73 10.48 8.37
C LYS A 238 -23.23 9.19 7.76
N VAL A 239 -24.46 8.81 8.07
CA VAL A 239 -25.12 7.63 7.52
C VAL A 239 -26.60 7.90 7.22
N GLY A 240 -27.19 7.05 6.39
CA GLY A 240 -28.60 7.10 6.03
C GLY A 240 -29.55 6.75 7.17
N GLY A 241 -30.85 6.87 6.88
CA GLY A 241 -31.91 6.47 7.80
C GLY A 241 -31.87 4.97 8.12
N LEU A 242 -32.24 4.59 9.35
CA LEU A 242 -32.23 3.18 9.76
C LEU A 242 -33.25 2.30 9.00
N LEU A 243 -34.25 2.90 8.33
CA LEU A 243 -35.25 2.16 7.55
C LEU A 243 -34.64 1.47 6.31
N ALA A 244 -33.63 2.09 5.68
CA ALA A 244 -32.88 1.46 4.57
C ALA A 244 -32.11 0.20 5.03
N LEU A 245 -31.94 -0.01 6.34
CA LEU A 245 -31.34 -1.25 6.81
C LEU A 245 -32.26 -2.46 6.59
N HIS A 246 -33.55 -2.28 6.29
CA HIS A 246 -34.47 -3.39 6.03
C HIS A 246 -34.73 -3.67 4.54
N ASP A 247 -34.58 -2.65 3.69
CA ASP A 247 -34.84 -2.77 2.25
C ASP A 247 -33.53 -3.00 1.48
N ALA A 248 -33.30 -4.24 1.06
CA ALA A 248 -32.12 -4.63 0.28
C ALA A 248 -32.01 -3.88 -1.06
N ALA A 249 -33.12 -3.35 -1.60
CA ALA A 249 -33.14 -2.61 -2.85
C ALA A 249 -32.71 -1.14 -2.70
N GLN A 250 -32.64 -0.60 -1.47
CA GLN A 250 -32.24 0.78 -1.24
C GLN A 250 -30.77 0.88 -0.80
N PRO A 251 -29.90 1.51 -1.61
CA PRO A 251 -28.52 1.75 -1.23
C PRO A 251 -28.43 2.63 0.02
N PHE A 252 -27.70 2.15 1.03
CA PHE A 252 -27.49 2.83 2.29
C PHE A 252 -26.32 3.83 2.16
N PRO A 253 -26.54 5.15 2.29
CA PRO A 253 -25.48 6.13 2.16
C PRO A 253 -24.58 6.11 3.40
N LEU A 254 -23.27 6.17 3.19
CA LEU A 254 -22.27 6.25 4.24
C LEU A 254 -21.17 7.26 3.91
N GLN A 255 -20.69 7.95 4.94
CA GLN A 255 -19.56 8.87 4.91
C GLN A 255 -18.72 8.64 6.16
N ALA A 256 -17.40 8.61 6.04
CA ALA A 256 -16.48 8.55 7.17
C ALA A 256 -15.20 9.36 6.92
N ASP A 257 -14.68 9.99 7.96
CA ASP A 257 -13.30 10.49 8.07
C ASP A 257 -12.69 9.86 9.33
N LEU A 258 -11.80 8.91 9.13
CA LEU A 258 -11.17 8.10 10.16
C LEU A 258 -9.67 8.37 10.18
N ARG A 259 -9.09 8.44 11.38
CA ARG A 259 -7.65 8.37 11.61
C ARG A 259 -7.36 7.15 12.47
N ILE A 260 -6.55 6.24 11.93
CA ILE A 260 -6.12 4.99 12.57
C ILE A 260 -4.60 4.94 12.56
N GLY A 261 -3.97 5.15 13.71
CA GLY A 261 -2.52 5.36 13.79
C GLY A 261 -2.08 6.54 12.93
N SER A 262 -1.15 6.29 11.98
CA SER A 262 -0.68 7.30 11.01
C SER A 262 -1.48 7.32 9.70
N THR A 263 -2.53 6.50 9.57
CA THR A 263 -3.36 6.42 8.35
C THR A 263 -4.64 7.23 8.53
N ARG A 264 -4.97 8.07 7.55
CA ARG A 264 -6.26 8.72 7.42
C ARG A 264 -7.05 8.11 6.25
N ILE A 265 -8.30 7.78 6.51
CA ILE A 265 -9.23 7.17 5.56
C ILE A 265 -10.43 8.10 5.46
N VAL A 266 -10.68 8.66 4.28
CA VAL A 266 -11.89 9.44 4.01
C VAL A 266 -12.69 8.72 2.95
N LEU A 267 -13.94 8.38 3.24
CA LEU A 267 -14.82 7.69 2.31
C LEU A 267 -16.20 8.33 2.25
N ALA A 268 -16.84 8.25 1.08
CA ALA A 268 -18.23 8.64 0.87
C ALA A 268 -18.84 7.84 -0.28
N GLY A 269 -20.04 7.30 -0.09
CA GLY A 269 -20.73 6.52 -1.11
C GLY A 269 -21.88 5.71 -0.54
N SER A 270 -22.14 4.54 -1.13
CA SER A 270 -23.27 3.69 -0.75
C SER A 270 -22.88 2.23 -0.52
N LEU A 271 -23.66 1.55 0.33
CA LEU A 271 -23.64 0.12 0.57
C LEU A 271 -25.00 -0.46 0.13
N THR A 272 -25.02 -1.41 -0.79
CA THR A 272 -26.25 -2.15 -1.14
C THR A 272 -26.45 -3.31 -0.18
N ASP A 273 -27.72 -3.64 0.10
CA ASP A 273 -28.11 -4.70 1.03
C ASP A 273 -27.28 -4.70 2.34
N PRO A 274 -27.48 -3.71 3.22
CA PRO A 274 -26.65 -3.54 4.41
C PRO A 274 -26.77 -4.69 5.44
N GLN A 275 -27.85 -5.49 5.40
CA GLN A 275 -27.98 -6.66 6.29
C GLN A 275 -27.02 -7.77 5.89
N ASN A 276 -26.91 -8.02 4.58
CA ASN A 276 -26.00 -9.03 4.07
C ASN A 276 -24.63 -8.45 3.71
N LEU A 277 -24.44 -7.13 3.68
CA LEU A 277 -23.24 -6.46 3.17
C LEU A 277 -23.02 -6.78 1.68
N GLY A 278 -23.98 -6.46 0.81
CA GLY A 278 -23.94 -6.82 -0.61
C GLY A 278 -22.73 -6.25 -1.37
N ALA A 279 -22.77 -4.96 -1.71
CA ALA A 279 -21.72 -4.32 -2.49
C ALA A 279 -21.46 -2.87 -2.04
N LEU A 280 -20.19 -2.46 -2.08
CA LEU A 280 -19.75 -1.10 -1.80
C LEU A 280 -19.47 -0.35 -3.10
N ASP A 281 -19.88 0.92 -3.15
CA ASP A 281 -19.41 1.88 -4.15
C ASP A 281 -19.08 3.20 -3.46
N LEU A 282 -17.79 3.46 -3.29
CA LEU A 282 -17.27 4.54 -2.48
C LEU A 282 -16.26 5.37 -3.28
N ARG A 283 -16.27 6.69 -3.10
CA ARG A 283 -15.05 7.47 -3.27
C ARG A 283 -14.19 7.27 -2.04
N LEU A 284 -12.94 6.86 -2.22
CA LEU A 284 -12.00 6.55 -1.16
C LEU A 284 -10.77 7.46 -1.31
N ARG A 285 -10.40 8.14 -0.23
CA ARG A 285 -9.10 8.79 -0.09
C ARG A 285 -8.31 8.14 1.04
N LEU A 286 -7.07 7.76 0.75
CA LEU A 286 -6.15 7.19 1.72
C LEU A 286 -4.90 8.07 1.79
N SER A 287 -4.42 8.34 3.00
CA SER A 287 -3.14 9.02 3.19
C SER A 287 -2.44 8.55 4.46
N GLY A 288 -1.12 8.55 4.47
CA GLY A 288 -0.32 8.21 5.64
C GLY A 288 1.17 8.37 5.37
N VAL A 289 1.99 8.03 6.37
CA VAL A 289 3.46 8.22 6.30
C VAL A 289 4.18 7.13 5.50
N SER A 290 3.57 5.95 5.32
CA SER A 290 4.12 4.84 4.53
C SER A 290 3.00 3.86 4.14
N LEU A 291 3.04 3.33 2.91
CA LEU A 291 2.09 2.28 2.49
C LEU A 291 2.23 1.01 3.34
N GLY A 292 3.43 0.71 3.85
CA GLY A 292 3.68 -0.44 4.72
C GLY A 292 2.86 -0.43 6.03
N HIS A 293 2.36 0.73 6.46
CA HIS A 293 1.51 0.87 7.64
C HIS A 293 0.05 0.47 7.40
N LEU A 294 -0.34 0.19 6.15
CA LEU A 294 -1.67 -0.35 5.83
C LEU A 294 -1.81 -1.85 6.18
N TYR A 295 -0.71 -2.60 6.27
CA TYR A 295 -0.73 -4.02 6.61
C TYR A 295 -1.48 -4.33 7.91
N PRO A 296 -1.16 -3.71 9.08
CA PRO A 296 -1.91 -3.98 10.30
C PRO A 296 -3.40 -3.67 10.17
N LEU A 297 -3.79 -2.72 9.31
CA LEU A 297 -5.19 -2.31 9.15
C LEU A 297 -5.98 -3.22 8.21
N THR A 298 -5.36 -3.62 7.09
CA THR A 298 -6.04 -4.23 5.95
C THR A 298 -5.60 -5.67 5.66
N GLY A 299 -4.45 -6.09 6.19
CA GLY A 299 -3.78 -7.35 5.81
C GLY A 299 -3.05 -7.30 4.46
N VAL A 300 -3.14 -6.20 3.70
CA VAL A 300 -2.45 -6.05 2.41
C VAL A 300 -0.97 -5.78 2.64
N THR A 301 -0.11 -6.59 2.01
CA THR A 301 1.36 -6.43 2.13
C THR A 301 1.86 -5.44 1.08
N LEU A 302 2.14 -4.21 1.51
CA LEU A 302 2.70 -3.13 0.67
C LEU A 302 4.11 -2.75 1.15
N PRO A 303 4.99 -2.25 0.25
CA PRO A 303 6.34 -1.87 0.62
C PRO A 303 6.37 -0.60 1.48
N ASP A 304 7.53 -0.34 2.10
CA ASP A 304 7.78 0.96 2.70
C ASP A 304 7.96 2.02 1.62
N THR A 305 7.38 3.19 1.88
CA THR A 305 7.41 4.34 0.98
C THR A 305 7.57 5.63 1.78
N PRO A 306 7.91 6.75 1.12
CA PRO A 306 7.63 8.07 1.67
C PRO A 306 6.12 8.28 1.90
N PRO A 307 5.72 9.43 2.49
CA PRO A 307 4.31 9.76 2.70
C PRO A 307 3.50 9.65 1.42
N TYR A 308 2.30 9.08 1.52
CA TYR A 308 1.44 8.83 0.37
C TYR A 308 0.08 9.50 0.55
N SER A 309 -0.57 9.79 -0.58
CA SER A 309 -1.97 10.21 -0.64
C SER A 309 -2.60 9.72 -1.94
N THR A 310 -3.81 9.18 -1.88
CA THR A 310 -4.57 8.72 -3.05
C THR A 310 -6.03 9.13 -2.94
N ASP A 311 -6.70 9.29 -4.08
CA ASP A 311 -8.12 9.55 -4.23
C ASP A 311 -8.63 8.79 -5.46
N GLY A 312 -9.58 7.89 -5.26
CA GLY A 312 -10.16 7.08 -6.32
C GLY A 312 -11.49 6.48 -5.92
N ARG A 313 -11.99 5.56 -6.75
CA ARG A 313 -13.26 4.88 -6.49
C ARG A 313 -13.00 3.45 -6.03
N LEU A 314 -13.48 3.09 -4.85
CA LEU A 314 -13.48 1.72 -4.36
C LEU A 314 -14.85 1.08 -4.62
N GLN A 315 -14.86 0.03 -5.43
CA GLN A 315 -15.98 -0.91 -5.49
C GLN A 315 -15.62 -2.18 -4.73
N ALA A 316 -16.54 -2.74 -3.96
CA ALA A 316 -16.34 -4.05 -3.35
C ALA A 316 -17.54 -4.96 -3.56
N ASP A 317 -17.27 -6.22 -3.90
CA ASP A 317 -18.22 -7.32 -3.85
C ASP A 317 -17.77 -8.25 -2.71
N LEU A 318 -18.58 -8.35 -1.66
CA LEU A 318 -18.17 -9.02 -0.42
C LEU A 318 -18.54 -10.51 -0.39
N HIS A 319 -19.34 -10.99 -1.36
CA HIS A 319 -19.87 -12.37 -1.40
C HIS A 319 -19.51 -13.12 -2.67
N ASP A 320 -18.51 -12.65 -3.42
CA ASP A 320 -18.00 -13.37 -4.58
C ASP A 320 -17.51 -14.77 -4.19
N ALA A 321 -17.77 -15.75 -5.06
CA ALA A 321 -17.41 -17.16 -4.83
C ALA A 321 -15.90 -17.37 -4.68
N ASP A 322 -15.08 -16.52 -5.32
CA ASP A 322 -13.63 -16.55 -5.20
C ASP A 322 -13.11 -15.79 -3.95
N GLY A 323 -13.99 -15.24 -3.12
CA GLY A 323 -13.69 -14.41 -1.96
C GLY A 323 -13.85 -12.91 -2.24
N ALA A 324 -14.01 -12.10 -1.19
CA ALA A 324 -14.35 -10.68 -1.33
C ALA A 324 -13.40 -9.92 -2.28
N ILE A 325 -13.97 -9.26 -3.29
CA ILE A 325 -13.24 -8.54 -4.34
C ILE A 325 -13.33 -7.05 -4.11
N PHE A 326 -12.18 -6.38 -4.03
CA PHE A 326 -12.06 -4.93 -3.88
C PHE A 326 -11.38 -4.35 -5.12
N ARG A 327 -12.04 -3.44 -5.82
CA ARG A 327 -11.52 -2.76 -7.02
C ARG A 327 -11.33 -1.28 -6.73
N TYR A 328 -10.10 -0.82 -6.67
CA TYR A 328 -9.74 0.59 -6.55
C TYR A 328 -9.44 1.15 -7.94
N LEU A 329 -10.43 1.85 -8.50
CA LEU A 329 -10.51 2.23 -9.90
C LEU A 329 -10.13 3.69 -10.12
N GLY A 330 -9.37 3.93 -11.19
CA GLY A 330 -9.00 5.25 -11.70
C GLY A 330 -8.44 6.18 -10.63
N PHE A 331 -7.71 5.64 -9.66
CA PHE A 331 -7.23 6.45 -8.55
C PHE A 331 -6.10 7.35 -9.02
N ASN A 332 -6.02 8.53 -8.41
CA ASN A 332 -4.91 9.45 -8.57
C ASN A 332 -4.28 9.76 -7.22
N GLY A 333 -2.98 9.99 -7.18
CA GLY A 333 -2.27 10.17 -5.92
C GLY A 333 -0.81 10.55 -6.07
N ARG A 334 -0.14 10.55 -4.93
CA ARG A 334 1.30 10.76 -4.80
C ARG A 334 1.92 9.81 -3.79
N ILE A 335 3.18 9.48 -4.01
CA ILE A 335 4.06 8.81 -3.06
C ILE A 335 5.35 9.65 -3.02
N GLY A 336 5.63 10.28 -1.90
CA GLY A 336 6.60 11.37 -1.84
C GLY A 336 6.18 12.49 -2.79
N ASP A 337 7.09 12.88 -3.67
CA ASP A 337 6.87 13.90 -4.69
C ASP A 337 6.48 13.31 -6.06
N SER A 338 6.46 11.98 -6.18
CA SER A 338 6.08 11.26 -7.40
C SER A 338 4.56 11.12 -7.53
N ASP A 339 4.02 11.31 -8.73
CA ASP A 339 2.61 11.00 -9.02
C ASP A 339 2.40 9.49 -9.17
N ILE A 340 1.21 9.00 -8.80
CA ILE A 340 0.82 7.61 -9.01
C ILE A 340 -0.65 7.49 -9.35
N HIS A 341 -0.94 6.76 -10.43
CA HIS A 341 -2.26 6.58 -10.98
C HIS A 341 -2.51 5.12 -11.34
N GLY A 342 -3.76 4.67 -11.34
CA GLY A 342 -4.10 3.40 -11.95
C GLY A 342 -5.32 2.70 -11.38
N ASP A 343 -5.33 1.39 -11.58
CA ASP A 343 -6.38 0.48 -11.13
C ASP A 343 -5.74 -0.69 -10.38
N LEU A 344 -6.29 -1.01 -9.21
CA LEU A 344 -5.90 -2.15 -8.40
C LEU A 344 -7.11 -3.02 -8.08
N THR A 345 -6.93 -4.33 -8.11
CA THR A 345 -7.91 -5.32 -7.66
C THR A 345 -7.27 -6.18 -6.59
N PHE A 346 -7.89 -6.23 -5.42
CA PHE A 346 -7.53 -7.09 -4.31
C PHE A 346 -8.62 -8.14 -4.12
N VAL A 347 -8.24 -9.42 -4.18
CA VAL A 347 -9.15 -10.55 -3.97
C VAL A 347 -8.77 -11.22 -2.65
N ALA A 348 -9.65 -11.14 -1.66
CA ALA A 348 -9.48 -11.67 -0.31
C ALA A 348 -9.82 -13.18 -0.24
N ARG A 349 -9.16 -13.97 -1.08
CA ARG A 349 -9.36 -15.43 -1.15
C ARG A 349 -8.47 -16.20 -0.18
N GLU A 350 -8.92 -17.40 0.20
CA GLU A 350 -8.07 -18.37 0.87
C GLU A 350 -7.25 -19.21 -0.13
N LEU A 351 -6.06 -19.71 0.19
CA LEU A 351 -5.26 -19.46 1.40
C LEU A 351 -4.49 -18.12 1.37
N ARG A 352 -4.32 -17.52 0.19
CA ARG A 352 -3.55 -16.28 0.01
C ARG A 352 -4.33 -15.28 -0.83
N PRO A 353 -4.55 -14.06 -0.32
CA PRO A 353 -5.13 -12.99 -1.12
C PRO A 353 -4.22 -12.62 -2.30
N LYS A 354 -4.81 -12.06 -3.36
CA LYS A 354 -4.06 -11.60 -4.54
C LYS A 354 -4.31 -10.12 -4.80
N LEU A 355 -3.24 -9.34 -4.91
CA LEU A 355 -3.28 -7.97 -5.43
C LEU A 355 -2.87 -7.96 -6.90
N SER A 356 -3.64 -7.30 -7.77
CA SER A 356 -3.32 -7.19 -9.19
C SER A 356 -3.66 -5.83 -9.74
N GLY A 357 -2.98 -5.40 -10.81
CA GLY A 357 -3.36 -4.15 -11.47
C GLY A 357 -2.27 -3.51 -12.31
N ARG A 358 -2.53 -2.27 -12.71
CA ARG A 358 -1.61 -1.45 -13.50
C ARG A 358 -1.48 -0.08 -12.88
N LEU A 359 -0.25 0.34 -12.70
CA LEU A 359 0.14 1.58 -12.07
C LEU A 359 1.00 2.39 -13.03
N THR A 360 0.82 3.70 -13.02
CA THR A 360 1.60 4.63 -13.85
C THR A 360 1.96 5.87 -13.07
N SER A 361 3.21 6.30 -13.20
CA SER A 361 3.70 7.60 -12.78
C SER A 361 4.12 8.37 -14.03
N ASN A 362 3.62 9.58 -14.22
CA ASN A 362 4.09 10.44 -15.32
C ASN A 362 5.41 11.11 -14.96
N GLN A 363 5.66 11.35 -13.68
CA GLN A 363 6.86 11.92 -13.10
C GLN A 363 7.22 11.17 -11.82
N LEU A 364 8.23 10.31 -11.94
CA LEU A 364 8.75 9.48 -10.86
C LEU A 364 10.07 10.04 -10.35
N LEU A 365 10.16 10.47 -9.11
CA LEU A 365 11.42 10.87 -8.52
C LEU A 365 12.17 9.62 -8.07
N PHE A 366 13.44 9.51 -8.46
CA PHE A 366 14.29 8.38 -8.09
C PHE A 366 14.50 8.28 -6.56
N SER A 367 14.50 9.42 -5.86
CA SER A 367 14.56 9.46 -4.39
C SER A 367 13.39 8.75 -3.72
N ASP A 368 12.20 8.78 -4.32
CA ASP A 368 11.01 8.15 -3.74
C ASP A 368 11.03 6.62 -3.84
N LEU A 369 11.92 6.06 -4.68
CA LEU A 369 12.19 4.62 -4.76
C LEU A 369 13.21 4.16 -3.71
N ALA A 370 13.92 5.07 -3.05
CA ALA A 370 15.02 4.74 -2.14
C ALA A 370 14.60 3.81 -0.98
N PRO A 371 13.41 3.95 -0.35
CA PRO A 371 12.98 3.04 0.70
C PRO A 371 12.85 1.59 0.25
N LEU A 372 12.55 1.34 -1.03
CA LEU A 372 12.40 -0.02 -1.59
C LEU A 372 13.71 -0.83 -1.54
N ILE A 373 14.85 -0.13 -1.50
CA ILE A 373 16.19 -0.73 -1.43
C ILE A 373 16.94 -0.34 -0.15
N GLY A 374 16.27 0.33 0.79
CA GLY A 374 16.86 0.75 2.07
C GLY A 374 17.86 1.91 1.99
N ALA A 375 17.85 2.65 0.88
CA ALA A 375 18.76 3.76 0.57
C ALA A 375 18.21 5.14 0.96
N ASP A 376 17.10 5.18 1.68
CA ASP A 376 16.41 6.40 2.09
C ASP A 376 17.06 7.08 3.29
N SER A 377 16.66 8.34 3.53
CA SER A 377 17.31 9.19 4.52
C SER A 377 17.00 8.74 5.96
N SER A 378 17.86 9.15 6.89
CA SER A 378 17.64 8.89 8.32
C SER A 378 16.40 9.60 8.86
N GLU A 379 16.00 10.71 8.25
CA GLU A 379 14.77 11.44 8.54
C GLU A 379 13.54 10.63 8.13
N ASP A 380 13.50 10.14 6.88
CA ASP A 380 12.41 9.30 6.38
C ASP A 380 12.23 8.03 7.22
N LYS A 381 13.33 7.37 7.60
CA LYS A 381 13.31 6.21 8.49
C LYS A 381 12.69 6.55 9.84
N ARG A 382 13.07 7.68 10.44
CA ARG A 382 12.52 8.12 11.73
C ARG A 382 11.02 8.42 11.66
N GLU A 383 10.55 9.03 10.57
CA GLU A 383 9.11 9.29 10.38
C GLU A 383 8.28 8.00 10.32
N ARG A 384 8.85 6.92 9.78
CA ARG A 384 8.24 5.59 9.79
C ARG A 384 8.44 4.81 11.09
N GLY A 385 9.17 5.35 12.06
CA GLY A 385 9.49 4.68 13.32
C GLY A 385 10.58 3.62 13.19
N GLU A 386 11.39 3.69 12.14
CA GLU A 386 12.53 2.79 11.88
C GLU A 386 13.84 3.39 12.43
N ARG A 387 14.81 2.52 12.74
CA ARG A 387 16.15 2.93 13.17
C ARG A 387 17.04 3.06 11.94
N ASP A 388 17.85 4.11 11.90
CA ASP A 388 18.94 4.18 10.95
C ASP A 388 20.07 3.25 11.40
N VAL A 389 20.35 2.26 10.56
CA VAL A 389 21.35 1.22 10.78
C VAL A 389 22.51 1.32 9.78
N GLN A 390 22.51 2.33 8.91
CA GLN A 390 23.52 2.46 7.85
C GLN A 390 24.90 2.85 8.44
N PRO A 391 25.94 2.01 8.28
CA PRO A 391 27.28 2.36 8.76
C PRO A 391 27.86 3.52 7.95
N ALA A 392 28.54 4.45 8.62
CA ALA A 392 29.12 5.63 7.98
C ALA A 392 30.12 5.29 6.86
N ASN A 393 30.79 4.13 6.96
CA ASN A 393 31.81 3.65 6.03
C ASN A 393 31.26 2.72 4.92
N LYS A 394 29.94 2.52 4.84
CA LYS A 394 29.30 1.71 3.79
C LYS A 394 28.45 2.56 2.85
N ALA A 395 28.66 2.36 1.56
CA ALA A 395 27.85 2.89 0.47
C ALA A 395 26.67 1.97 0.14
N LEU A 396 26.81 0.64 0.28
CA LEU A 396 25.71 -0.28 0.00
C LEU A 396 24.68 -0.28 1.16
N PRO A 397 23.37 -0.22 0.87
CA PRO A 397 22.34 -0.26 1.90
C PRO A 397 22.38 -1.55 2.72
N VAL A 398 22.37 -1.41 4.05
CA VAL A 398 22.32 -2.57 4.98
C VAL A 398 20.93 -2.82 5.57
N SER A 399 19.98 -1.90 5.38
CA SER A 399 18.59 -2.08 5.82
C SER A 399 18.02 -3.38 5.26
N GLU A 400 17.41 -4.18 6.13
CA GLU A 400 16.91 -5.50 5.76
C GLU A 400 15.52 -5.44 5.10
N PHE A 401 15.32 -6.26 4.08
CA PHE A 401 14.02 -6.51 3.48
C PHE A 401 13.12 -7.28 4.45
N ARG A 402 11.91 -6.75 4.71
CA ARG A 402 10.88 -7.39 5.54
C ARG A 402 10.18 -8.50 4.75
N THR A 403 10.80 -9.67 4.72
CA THR A 403 10.35 -10.84 3.95
C THR A 403 9.33 -11.72 4.68
N ASP A 404 9.13 -11.51 5.99
CA ASP A 404 8.18 -12.24 6.83
C ASP A 404 6.75 -12.20 6.29
N ARG A 405 6.40 -11.13 5.58
CA ARG A 405 5.05 -10.93 5.01
C ARG A 405 4.92 -11.35 3.54
N TRP A 406 6.01 -11.74 2.88
CA TRP A 406 5.99 -12.05 1.44
C TRP A 406 5.19 -13.33 1.12
N ARG A 407 4.94 -14.18 2.12
CA ARG A 407 4.06 -15.36 1.98
C ARG A 407 2.60 -15.09 2.37
N ALA A 408 2.30 -13.91 2.91
CA ALA A 408 0.95 -13.55 3.35
C ALA A 408 0.02 -13.19 2.18
N MET A 409 0.55 -12.92 0.99
CA MET A 409 -0.21 -12.44 -0.17
C MET A 409 0.56 -12.71 -1.47
N ASP A 410 -0.16 -12.91 -2.57
CA ASP A 410 0.40 -12.93 -3.92
C ASP A 410 0.15 -11.57 -4.62
N ALA A 411 1.03 -11.15 -5.54
CA ALA A 411 0.91 -9.89 -6.27
C ALA A 411 1.21 -10.05 -7.77
N ASP A 412 0.55 -9.26 -8.61
CA ASP A 412 0.69 -9.25 -10.07
C ASP A 412 0.41 -7.84 -10.60
N VAL A 413 1.41 -6.97 -10.54
CA VAL A 413 1.27 -5.54 -10.77
C VAL A 413 2.26 -5.06 -11.82
N ARG A 414 1.77 -4.41 -12.87
CA ARG A 414 2.63 -3.70 -13.82
C ARG A 414 2.77 -2.24 -13.40
N PHE A 415 4.00 -1.72 -13.36
CA PHE A 415 4.29 -0.33 -13.05
C PHE A 415 5.11 0.32 -14.16
N VAL A 416 4.68 1.52 -14.59
CA VAL A 416 5.37 2.31 -15.61
C VAL A 416 5.64 3.72 -15.09
N GLY A 417 6.90 4.11 -14.99
CA GLY A 417 7.35 5.48 -14.77
C GLY A 417 7.77 6.11 -16.10
N LYS A 418 6.97 7.03 -16.64
CA LYS A 418 7.20 7.61 -17.98
C LYS A 418 8.39 8.57 -18.04
N ARG A 419 8.67 9.23 -16.93
CA ARG A 419 9.79 10.16 -16.79
C ARG A 419 10.35 10.02 -15.38
N ILE A 420 11.63 9.71 -15.28
CA ILE A 420 12.35 9.70 -14.02
C ILE A 420 13.02 11.05 -13.80
N VAL A 421 12.80 11.63 -12.62
CA VAL A 421 13.50 12.82 -12.13
C VAL A 421 14.53 12.36 -11.11
N HIS A 422 15.77 12.76 -11.33
CA HIS A 422 16.92 12.32 -10.54
C HIS A 422 17.88 13.51 -10.34
N SER A 423 18.87 13.37 -9.47
CA SER A 423 19.98 14.34 -9.37
C SER A 423 20.79 14.35 -10.69
N GLU A 424 21.54 15.40 -10.99
CA GLU A 424 22.30 15.56 -12.26
C GLU A 424 23.25 14.39 -12.62
N GLN A 425 23.45 13.43 -11.71
CA GLN A 425 24.46 12.37 -11.78
C GLN A 425 23.93 11.04 -12.35
N LEU A 426 22.61 10.79 -12.38
CA LEU A 426 22.04 9.48 -12.73
C LEU A 426 21.31 9.53 -14.07
N PRO A 427 21.85 9.04 -15.19
CA PRO A 427 21.25 9.25 -16.51
C PRO A 427 20.10 8.27 -16.81
N ILE A 428 19.07 8.22 -15.97
CA ILE A 428 17.92 7.30 -16.10
C ILE A 428 16.69 8.08 -16.57
N THR A 429 15.99 7.62 -17.59
CA THR A 429 14.89 8.38 -18.24
C THR A 429 13.50 7.87 -17.89
N ASP A 430 13.32 6.56 -17.80
CA ASP A 430 12.02 5.90 -17.67
C ASP A 430 12.19 4.52 -17.01
N LEU A 431 11.07 3.92 -16.60
CA LEU A 431 11.01 2.63 -15.93
C LEU A 431 9.76 1.86 -16.39
N ASP A 432 9.91 0.59 -16.77
CA ASP A 432 8.81 -0.37 -16.94
C ASP A 432 9.15 -1.63 -16.14
N THR A 433 8.26 -2.05 -15.25
CA THR A 433 8.44 -3.28 -14.48
C THR A 433 7.16 -4.07 -14.28
N HIS A 434 7.29 -5.39 -14.28
CA HIS A 434 6.24 -6.32 -13.86
C HIS A 434 6.62 -6.97 -12.53
N VAL A 435 5.91 -6.57 -11.48
CA VAL A 435 6.09 -7.05 -10.11
C VAL A 435 5.19 -8.25 -9.90
N VAL A 436 5.81 -9.41 -9.69
CA VAL A 436 5.08 -10.64 -9.35
C VAL A 436 5.59 -11.17 -8.02
N LEU A 437 4.69 -11.34 -7.07
CA LEU A 437 4.93 -12.03 -5.80
C LEU A 437 4.09 -13.31 -5.80
N ASN A 438 4.73 -14.45 -5.66
CA ASN A 438 4.04 -15.73 -5.59
C ASN A 438 4.70 -16.61 -4.52
N ASP A 439 3.96 -16.94 -3.46
CA ASP A 439 4.45 -17.77 -2.34
C ASP A 439 5.80 -17.32 -1.77
N GLY A 440 5.99 -16.01 -1.56
CA GLY A 440 7.25 -15.48 -1.05
C GLY A 440 8.37 -15.32 -2.08
N MET A 441 8.16 -15.69 -3.35
CA MET A 441 9.07 -15.38 -4.45
C MET A 441 8.68 -14.05 -5.09
N LEU A 442 9.47 -13.01 -4.87
CA LEU A 442 9.34 -11.72 -5.56
C LEU A 442 10.15 -11.74 -6.86
N SER A 443 9.54 -11.33 -7.95
CA SER A 443 10.19 -11.19 -9.25
C SER A 443 9.85 -9.85 -9.91
N LEU A 444 10.84 -9.29 -10.59
CA LEU A 444 10.75 -8.06 -11.38
C LEU A 444 11.20 -8.41 -12.80
N GLU A 445 10.25 -8.77 -13.67
CA GLU A 445 10.54 -9.37 -14.98
C GLU A 445 9.61 -8.86 -16.09
N PRO A 446 10.07 -7.92 -16.96
CA PRO A 446 11.35 -7.23 -16.88
C PRO A 446 11.34 -6.15 -15.77
N LEU A 447 12.53 -5.68 -15.41
CA LEU A 447 12.79 -4.38 -14.81
C LEU A 447 13.67 -3.61 -15.80
N ARG A 448 13.04 -2.76 -16.60
CA ARG A 448 13.67 -2.05 -17.71
C ARG A 448 13.77 -0.56 -17.39
N PHE A 449 14.94 0.02 -17.66
CA PHE A 449 15.18 1.45 -17.61
C PHE A 449 15.71 1.96 -18.96
N GLY A 450 15.24 3.11 -19.40
CA GLY A 450 16.01 3.94 -20.33
C GLY A 450 17.20 4.55 -19.58
N MET A 451 18.41 4.38 -20.12
CA MET A 451 19.64 4.88 -19.46
C MET A 451 20.65 5.37 -20.49
N ALA A 452 21.16 6.59 -20.33
CA ALA A 452 22.21 7.17 -21.18
C ALA A 452 21.96 7.01 -22.69
N GLY A 453 20.70 7.16 -23.12
CA GLY A 453 20.28 7.05 -24.51
C GLY A 453 20.17 5.62 -25.05
N GLY A 454 20.49 4.62 -24.24
CA GLY A 454 20.30 3.20 -24.50
C GLY A 454 19.29 2.58 -23.53
N VAL A 455 19.41 1.27 -23.30
CA VAL A 455 18.48 0.50 -22.46
C VAL A 455 19.23 -0.39 -21.48
N LEU A 456 18.74 -0.41 -20.24
CA LEU A 456 19.15 -1.34 -19.19
C LEU A 456 17.97 -2.27 -18.88
N ASP A 457 18.07 -3.53 -19.28
CA ASP A 457 17.08 -4.57 -18.99
C ASP A 457 17.58 -5.48 -17.88
N SER A 458 16.75 -5.72 -16.87
CA SER A 458 17.11 -6.60 -15.75
C SER A 458 15.97 -7.54 -15.38
N GLN A 459 16.33 -8.71 -14.89
CA GLN A 459 15.44 -9.70 -14.31
C GLN A 459 15.93 -9.99 -12.90
N ILE A 460 15.10 -9.69 -11.90
CA ILE A 460 15.44 -9.88 -10.49
C ILE A 460 14.48 -10.91 -9.90
N ARG A 461 15.03 -11.90 -9.18
CA ARG A 461 14.27 -12.87 -8.38
C ARG A 461 14.80 -12.89 -6.97
N LEU A 462 13.92 -12.72 -5.99
CA LEU A 462 14.22 -12.74 -4.57
C LEU A 462 13.32 -13.76 -3.87
N ASN A 463 13.92 -14.79 -3.29
CA ASN A 463 13.22 -15.84 -2.56
C ASN A 463 13.16 -15.52 -1.06
N GLY A 464 12.12 -14.79 -0.66
CA GLY A 464 11.83 -14.46 0.74
C GLY A 464 11.29 -15.64 1.56
N ALA A 465 11.03 -16.79 0.95
CA ALA A 465 10.61 -18.00 1.66
C ALA A 465 11.78 -18.72 2.37
N THR A 466 13.01 -18.25 2.16
CA THR A 466 14.24 -18.79 2.74
C THR A 466 14.94 -17.75 3.62
N THR A 467 15.65 -18.19 4.66
CA THR A 467 16.40 -17.30 5.55
C THR A 467 17.85 -17.79 5.68
N PRO A 468 18.87 -17.00 5.28
CA PRO A 468 18.75 -15.72 4.58
C PRO A 468 18.13 -15.87 3.19
N LEU A 469 17.48 -14.81 2.69
CA LEU A 469 16.83 -14.85 1.38
C LEU A 469 17.87 -15.08 0.26
N GLN A 470 17.43 -15.73 -0.81
CA GLN A 470 18.27 -15.98 -1.99
C GLN A 470 17.90 -15.00 -3.10
N GLY A 471 18.89 -14.31 -3.66
CA GLY A 471 18.70 -13.36 -4.76
C GLY A 471 19.38 -13.81 -6.04
N GLN A 472 18.74 -13.55 -7.17
CA GLN A 472 19.29 -13.74 -8.51
C GLN A 472 19.01 -12.50 -9.34
N MET A 473 20.00 -12.05 -10.10
CA MET A 473 19.89 -10.93 -11.02
C MET A 473 20.53 -11.30 -12.36
N ARG A 474 19.80 -11.07 -13.44
CA ARG A 474 20.35 -11.00 -14.80
C ARG A 474 20.19 -9.57 -15.28
N LEU A 475 21.23 -9.00 -15.85
CA LEU A 475 21.23 -7.63 -16.34
C LEU A 475 21.84 -7.60 -17.75
N ARG A 476 21.23 -6.80 -18.62
CA ARG A 476 21.69 -6.52 -19.98
C ARG A 476 21.66 -5.02 -20.21
N ALA A 477 22.84 -4.45 -20.41
CA ALA A 477 23.05 -3.08 -20.85
C ALA A 477 23.30 -3.06 -22.35
N ARG A 478 22.56 -2.23 -23.09
CA ARG A 478 22.71 -2.10 -24.55
C ARG A 478 22.75 -0.64 -24.96
N GLU A 479 23.72 -0.32 -25.81
CA GLU A 479 23.94 1.00 -26.41
C GLU A 479 23.99 2.19 -25.42
N LEU A 480 24.57 1.99 -24.24
CA LEU A 480 24.70 3.07 -23.26
C LEU A 480 25.79 4.05 -23.72
N ARG A 481 25.41 5.29 -24.06
CA ARG A 481 26.33 6.26 -24.67
C ARG A 481 27.30 6.82 -23.63
N LEU A 482 28.61 6.73 -23.89
CA LEU A 482 29.64 7.15 -22.92
C LEU A 482 29.48 8.58 -22.42
N LYS A 483 29.25 9.53 -23.33
CA LYS A 483 28.96 10.93 -22.99
C LYS A 483 27.83 11.11 -21.99
N GLN A 484 26.76 10.32 -22.14
CA GLN A 484 25.56 10.44 -21.30
C GLN A 484 25.67 9.62 -20.01
N LEU A 485 26.54 8.59 -19.96
CA LEU A 485 26.80 7.81 -18.76
C LEU A 485 27.52 8.61 -17.67
N PHE A 486 28.35 9.58 -18.06
CA PHE A 486 29.16 10.38 -17.13
C PHE A 486 28.89 11.88 -17.30
N PRO A 487 27.65 12.35 -17.07
CA PRO A 487 27.21 13.71 -17.38
C PRO A 487 27.98 14.80 -16.62
N THR A 488 28.47 14.48 -15.42
CA THR A 488 29.18 15.42 -14.54
C THR A 488 30.70 15.37 -14.67
N PHE A 489 31.24 14.43 -15.46
CA PHE A 489 32.69 14.27 -15.62
C PHE A 489 33.13 14.88 -16.95
N ALA A 490 33.65 16.11 -16.90
CA ALA A 490 34.01 16.91 -18.07
C ALA A 490 34.83 16.17 -19.14
N PRO A 491 35.86 15.34 -18.79
CA PRO A 491 36.63 14.60 -19.79
C PRO A 491 35.83 13.57 -20.60
N MET A 492 34.69 13.10 -20.10
CA MET A 492 33.81 12.17 -20.82
C MET A 492 32.80 12.89 -21.73
N GLN A 493 32.69 14.22 -21.68
CA GLN A 493 31.68 14.96 -22.44
C GLN A 493 31.94 15.02 -23.96
N THR A 494 33.18 14.77 -24.39
CA THR A 494 33.54 14.58 -25.80
C THR A 494 33.62 13.11 -26.20
N SER A 495 33.40 12.19 -25.24
CA SER A 495 33.60 10.77 -25.53
C SER A 495 32.49 10.20 -26.41
N LEU A 496 32.90 9.47 -27.45
CA LEU A 496 32.04 8.78 -28.39
C LEU A 496 32.14 7.26 -28.15
N GLY A 497 31.09 6.53 -28.50
CA GLY A 497 31.01 5.08 -28.32
C GLY A 497 29.87 4.67 -27.41
N ALA A 498 29.56 3.38 -27.46
CA ALA A 498 28.44 2.78 -26.75
C ALA A 498 28.92 1.58 -25.94
N LEU A 499 28.59 1.58 -24.65
CA LEU A 499 28.84 0.50 -23.72
C LEU A 499 27.72 -0.53 -23.81
N ASN A 500 28.11 -1.78 -24.01
CA ASN A 500 27.25 -2.94 -23.89
C ASN A 500 27.76 -3.80 -22.73
N GLY A 501 26.87 -4.49 -22.03
CA GLY A 501 27.30 -5.39 -20.97
C GLY A 501 26.23 -6.35 -20.50
N ASP A 502 26.67 -7.44 -19.89
CA ASP A 502 25.84 -8.50 -19.36
C ASP A 502 26.34 -8.90 -17.98
N ALA A 503 25.42 -9.04 -17.03
CA ALA A 503 25.75 -9.55 -15.70
C ALA A 503 24.82 -10.69 -15.30
N ARG A 504 25.37 -11.69 -14.62
CA ARG A 504 24.59 -12.70 -13.90
C ARG A 504 25.17 -12.84 -12.51
N VAL A 505 24.34 -12.55 -11.51
CA VAL A 505 24.75 -12.51 -10.11
C VAL A 505 23.73 -13.27 -9.28
N SER A 506 24.21 -14.11 -8.36
CA SER A 506 23.39 -14.78 -7.35
C SER A 506 24.01 -14.59 -5.98
N GLY A 507 23.22 -14.35 -4.95
CA GLY A 507 23.72 -14.12 -3.59
C GLY A 507 22.71 -14.52 -2.52
N ARG A 508 23.12 -14.44 -1.25
CA ARG A 508 22.29 -14.72 -0.08
C ARG A 508 22.40 -13.61 0.95
N GLY A 509 21.28 -13.10 1.44
CA GLY A 509 21.30 -12.06 2.47
C GLY A 509 20.07 -11.17 2.42
N ASN A 510 19.68 -10.62 3.58
CA ASN A 510 18.43 -9.88 3.69
C ASN A 510 18.56 -8.39 3.34
N SER A 511 19.67 -7.93 2.75
CA SER A 511 19.86 -6.54 2.32
C SER A 511 20.68 -6.48 1.03
N VAL A 512 20.71 -5.32 0.36
CA VAL A 512 21.54 -5.12 -0.85
C VAL A 512 23.01 -5.42 -0.56
N ALA A 513 23.53 -4.90 0.54
CA ALA A 513 24.91 -5.15 0.97
C ALA A 513 25.18 -6.63 1.25
N ALA A 514 24.25 -7.36 1.89
CA ALA A 514 24.43 -8.78 2.20
C ALA A 514 24.33 -9.67 0.95
N LEU A 515 23.42 -9.35 0.02
CA LEU A 515 23.29 -10.05 -1.26
C LEU A 515 24.56 -9.92 -2.11
N LEU A 516 25.06 -8.69 -2.27
CA LEU A 516 26.29 -8.44 -3.04
C LEU A 516 27.54 -8.95 -2.31
N GLY A 517 27.58 -8.82 -0.98
CA GLY A 517 28.69 -9.29 -0.16
C GLY A 517 28.87 -10.81 -0.13
N SER A 518 27.86 -11.59 -0.51
CA SER A 518 27.93 -13.04 -0.64
C SER A 518 27.83 -13.52 -2.09
N ALA A 519 27.85 -12.61 -3.06
CA ALA A 519 27.50 -12.92 -4.42
C ALA A 519 28.52 -13.81 -5.15
N ASP A 520 28.01 -14.67 -6.02
CA ASP A 520 28.75 -15.39 -7.04
C ASP A 520 28.20 -15.00 -8.42
N GLY A 521 29.07 -14.88 -9.43
CA GLY A 521 28.61 -14.45 -10.75
C GLY A 521 29.70 -14.00 -11.73
N GLU A 522 29.25 -13.33 -12.77
CA GLU A 522 30.11 -12.69 -13.78
C GLU A 522 29.51 -11.38 -14.28
N LEU A 523 30.39 -10.46 -14.67
CA LEU A 523 30.08 -9.21 -15.36
C LEU A 523 30.96 -9.11 -16.60
N LYS A 524 30.34 -8.89 -17.75
CA LYS A 524 31.01 -8.67 -19.04
C LYS A 524 30.63 -7.31 -19.59
N MET A 525 31.60 -6.56 -20.09
CA MET A 525 31.39 -5.24 -20.67
C MET A 525 32.23 -5.09 -21.94
N LEU A 526 31.69 -4.39 -22.93
CA LEU A 526 32.30 -4.22 -24.23
C LEU A 526 31.93 -2.87 -24.85
N ILE A 527 32.94 -2.21 -25.43
CA ILE A 527 32.84 -1.06 -26.32
C ILE A 527 33.60 -1.45 -27.58
N ASN A 528 32.96 -1.43 -28.74
CA ASN A 528 33.56 -1.87 -30.01
C ASN A 528 34.32 -0.76 -30.71
N ASP A 529 33.83 0.47 -30.65
CA ASP A 529 34.48 1.64 -31.23
C ASP A 529 34.05 2.84 -30.40
N GLY A 530 34.94 3.81 -30.27
CA GLY A 530 34.67 5.04 -29.55
C GLY A 530 35.76 6.07 -29.72
N ALA A 531 35.66 7.15 -28.97
CA ALA A 531 36.69 8.15 -28.86
C ALA A 531 36.67 8.76 -27.46
N VAL A 532 37.82 9.22 -26.98
CA VAL A 532 37.98 9.85 -25.67
C VAL A 532 38.90 11.05 -25.78
N SER A 533 38.68 12.08 -24.98
CA SER A 533 39.55 13.27 -24.92
C SER A 533 41.03 12.87 -24.76
N ARG A 534 41.91 13.46 -25.58
CA ARG A 534 43.36 13.28 -25.45
C ARG A 534 43.87 13.78 -24.11
N GLY A 535 43.32 14.87 -23.60
CA GLY A 535 43.60 15.34 -22.24
C GLY A 535 43.42 14.25 -21.18
N LEU A 536 42.36 13.43 -21.27
CA LEU A 536 42.18 12.31 -20.34
C LEU A 536 43.27 11.24 -20.49
N MET A 537 43.65 10.92 -21.73
CA MET A 537 44.73 9.96 -22.02
C MET A 537 46.10 10.45 -21.58
N GLU A 538 46.34 11.76 -21.62
CA GLU A 538 47.59 12.37 -21.17
C GLU A 538 47.68 12.48 -19.65
N ILE A 539 46.56 12.69 -18.96
CA ILE A 539 46.46 12.57 -17.50
C ILE A 539 46.75 11.11 -17.09
N ALA A 540 46.13 10.13 -17.75
CA ALA A 540 46.35 8.72 -17.46
C ALA A 540 47.79 8.26 -17.76
N GLY A 541 48.43 8.83 -18.78
CA GLY A 541 49.83 8.57 -19.13
C GLY A 541 50.86 9.38 -18.32
N LEU A 542 50.42 10.26 -17.41
CA LEU A 542 51.22 11.23 -16.66
C LEU A 542 52.16 12.05 -17.56
N ASN A 543 51.67 12.45 -18.74
CA ASN A 543 52.44 13.16 -19.74
C ASN A 543 52.25 14.68 -19.61
N VAL A 544 52.97 15.28 -18.65
CA VAL A 544 52.83 16.69 -18.26
C VAL A 544 53.15 17.66 -19.40
N GLY A 545 54.05 17.28 -20.31
CA GLY A 545 54.46 18.15 -21.43
C GLY A 545 53.35 18.38 -22.45
N ASN A 546 52.67 17.33 -22.89
CA ASN A 546 51.60 17.46 -23.89
C ASN A 546 50.30 17.99 -23.29
N TYR A 547 50.01 17.71 -22.02
CA TYR A 547 48.80 18.23 -21.35
C TYR A 547 48.75 19.76 -21.36
N LEU A 548 49.91 20.41 -21.18
CA LEU A 548 50.04 21.88 -21.25
C LEU A 548 49.84 22.42 -22.68
N VAL A 549 50.24 21.66 -23.70
CA VAL A 549 50.06 22.01 -25.13
C VAL A 549 48.58 21.86 -25.54
N GLY A 550 47.92 20.76 -25.16
CA GLY A 550 46.49 20.57 -25.43
C GLY A 550 45.61 21.65 -24.81
N ARG A 551 45.98 22.15 -23.61
CA ARG A 551 45.29 23.27 -22.96
C ARG A 551 45.45 24.61 -23.69
N LEU A 552 46.50 24.77 -24.51
CA LEU A 552 46.79 26.01 -25.26
C LEU A 552 46.24 25.98 -26.69
N PHE A 553 46.13 24.81 -27.33
CA PHE A 553 45.83 24.68 -28.76
C PHE A 553 44.56 23.88 -29.10
N GLY A 554 43.85 23.34 -28.09
CA GLY A 554 42.63 22.53 -28.27
C GLY A 554 42.86 21.05 -28.01
N ASP A 555 41.81 20.38 -27.53
CA ASP A 555 41.81 18.95 -27.19
C ASP A 555 41.25 18.15 -28.37
N GLU A 556 42.06 17.27 -28.96
CA GLU A 556 41.63 16.36 -30.04
C GLU A 556 41.24 15.01 -29.44
N ASP A 557 40.34 14.28 -30.09
CA ASP A 557 39.91 12.96 -29.60
C ASP A 557 40.94 11.86 -29.93
N VAL A 558 41.02 10.85 -29.07
CA VAL A 558 41.80 9.60 -29.24
C VAL A 558 40.83 8.48 -29.51
N LYS A 559 40.97 7.75 -30.62
CA LYS A 559 40.08 6.64 -30.95
C LYS A 559 40.28 5.49 -29.98
N ILE A 560 39.17 4.93 -29.50
CA ILE A 560 39.08 3.65 -28.81
C ILE A 560 38.78 2.60 -29.87
N HIS A 561 39.72 1.68 -30.10
CA HIS A 561 39.49 0.52 -30.97
C HIS A 561 38.64 -0.54 -30.30
N CYS A 562 38.76 -0.67 -28.97
CA CYS A 562 37.88 -1.49 -28.16
C CYS A 562 38.13 -1.23 -26.68
N ALA A 563 37.13 -1.50 -25.86
CA ALA A 563 37.31 -1.69 -24.42
C ALA A 563 36.53 -2.93 -23.99
N ALA A 564 37.16 -3.84 -23.26
CA ALA A 564 36.59 -5.12 -22.90
C ALA A 564 36.90 -5.44 -21.44
N ALA A 565 35.88 -5.88 -20.69
CA ALA A 565 36.04 -6.38 -19.33
C ALA A 565 35.29 -7.69 -19.12
N ASP A 566 35.96 -8.69 -18.53
CA ASP A 566 35.39 -9.94 -18.00
C ASP A 566 35.80 -10.05 -16.53
N LEU A 567 34.82 -9.89 -15.65
CA LEU A 567 35.00 -9.87 -14.21
C LEU A 567 34.28 -11.08 -13.60
N GLY A 568 35.00 -11.86 -12.80
CA GLY A 568 34.43 -12.96 -12.04
C GLY A 568 34.14 -12.56 -10.60
N ILE A 569 32.97 -12.93 -10.08
CA ILE A 569 32.57 -12.69 -8.70
C ILE A 569 32.50 -14.03 -7.98
N LYS A 570 33.19 -14.15 -6.83
CA LYS A 570 33.12 -15.32 -5.96
C LYS A 570 33.02 -14.87 -4.51
N GLN A 571 31.96 -15.26 -3.81
CA GLN A 571 31.68 -14.89 -2.41
C GLN A 571 31.89 -13.39 -2.13
N GLY A 572 31.33 -12.54 -3.01
CA GLY A 572 31.44 -11.07 -2.93
C GLY A 572 32.79 -10.49 -3.32
N LEU A 573 33.79 -11.29 -3.69
CA LEU A 573 35.05 -10.82 -4.26
C LEU A 573 34.98 -10.82 -5.78
N MET A 574 34.90 -9.63 -6.37
CA MET A 574 35.03 -9.41 -7.81
C MET A 574 36.51 -9.32 -8.20
N SER A 575 36.92 -10.05 -9.22
CA SER A 575 38.30 -10.10 -9.73
C SER A 575 38.34 -9.96 -11.25
N THR A 576 39.37 -9.28 -11.74
CA THR A 576 39.60 -9.08 -13.19
C THR A 576 40.14 -10.37 -13.83
N ARG A 577 39.43 -10.92 -14.82
CA ARG A 577 39.97 -11.97 -15.71
C ARG A 577 40.54 -11.36 -16.99
N LEU A 578 39.86 -10.34 -17.48
CA LEU A 578 40.30 -9.45 -18.56
C LEU A 578 39.76 -8.06 -18.26
N PHE A 579 40.59 -7.03 -18.36
CA PHE A 579 40.11 -5.66 -18.44
C PHE A 579 41.13 -4.84 -19.23
N VAL A 580 40.79 -4.57 -20.50
CA VAL A 580 41.66 -3.90 -21.46
C VAL A 580 40.92 -2.77 -22.15
N ILE A 581 41.61 -1.65 -22.36
CA ILE A 581 41.19 -0.55 -23.23
C ILE A 581 42.28 -0.37 -24.29
N ASP A 582 41.91 -0.57 -25.55
CA ASP A 582 42.80 -0.44 -26.70
C ASP A 582 42.48 0.86 -27.45
N THR A 583 43.50 1.69 -27.64
CA THR A 583 43.39 3.00 -28.30
C THR A 583 44.48 3.18 -29.35
N ASP A 584 44.39 4.24 -30.14
CA ASP A 584 45.45 4.63 -31.09
C ASP A 584 46.81 4.84 -30.38
N ASN A 585 46.76 5.30 -29.12
CA ASN A 585 47.92 5.79 -28.40
C ASN A 585 48.54 4.76 -27.43
N ALA A 586 47.71 3.90 -26.85
CA ALA A 586 48.12 2.97 -25.80
C ALA A 586 47.14 1.81 -25.64
N VAL A 587 47.65 0.70 -25.10
CA VAL A 587 46.87 -0.40 -24.51
C VAL A 587 46.91 -0.24 -23.00
N ILE A 588 45.74 -0.11 -22.36
CA ILE A 588 45.60 0.06 -20.91
C ILE A 588 45.06 -1.24 -20.34
N LYS A 589 45.83 -1.86 -19.43
CA LYS A 589 45.40 -3.07 -18.70
C LYS A 589 45.01 -2.68 -17.28
N VAL A 590 43.92 -3.24 -16.77
CA VAL A 590 43.45 -3.02 -15.40
C VAL A 590 43.39 -4.35 -14.67
N ASP A 591 44.19 -4.50 -13.62
CA ASP A 591 44.26 -5.72 -12.80
C ASP A 591 43.85 -5.41 -11.36
N GLY A 592 43.10 -6.29 -10.72
CA GLY A 592 42.79 -6.15 -9.32
C GLY A 592 41.47 -6.75 -8.89
N ASN A 593 40.93 -6.24 -7.79
CA ASN A 593 39.71 -6.73 -7.20
C ASN A 593 38.87 -5.63 -6.52
N ALA A 594 37.60 -5.95 -6.33
CA ALA A 594 36.69 -5.22 -5.48
C ALA A 594 35.97 -6.22 -4.56
N ASN A 595 35.89 -5.92 -3.27
CA ASN A 595 35.22 -6.77 -2.29
C ASN A 595 33.91 -6.12 -1.84
N PHE A 596 32.76 -6.68 -2.22
CA PHE A 596 31.43 -6.14 -1.90
C PHE A 596 31.06 -6.26 -0.41
N ALA A 597 31.65 -7.19 0.34
CA ALA A 597 31.35 -7.36 1.77
C ALA A 597 32.00 -6.26 2.63
N SER A 598 33.25 -5.93 2.30
CA SER A 598 34.06 -4.88 2.95
C SER A 598 34.04 -3.53 2.21
N GLU A 599 33.44 -3.50 1.03
CA GLU A 599 33.36 -2.35 0.11
C GLU A 599 34.72 -1.72 -0.21
N ARG A 600 35.76 -2.55 -0.36
CA ARG A 600 37.12 -2.10 -0.69
C ARG A 600 37.46 -2.31 -2.16
N LEU A 601 38.25 -1.39 -2.69
CA LEU A 601 38.79 -1.41 -4.04
C LEU A 601 40.31 -1.56 -3.98
N ASP A 602 40.88 -2.36 -4.88
CA ASP A 602 42.31 -2.39 -5.16
C ASP A 602 42.52 -2.76 -6.63
N PHE A 603 42.58 -1.72 -7.48
CA PHE A 603 42.87 -1.85 -8.90
C PHE A 603 44.20 -1.19 -9.23
N THR A 604 44.95 -1.80 -10.13
CA THR A 604 46.17 -1.28 -10.75
C THR A 604 45.93 -1.07 -12.23
N ILE A 605 46.23 0.11 -12.74
CA ILE A 605 46.03 0.51 -14.13
C ILE A 605 47.42 0.66 -14.75
N THR A 606 47.71 -0.16 -15.75
CA THR A 606 49.02 -0.25 -16.40
C THR A 606 48.90 0.19 -17.87
N PRO A 607 49.23 1.46 -18.20
CA PRO A 607 49.24 1.94 -19.57
C PRO A 607 50.52 1.51 -20.31
N SER A 608 50.35 0.96 -21.51
CA SER A 608 51.43 0.56 -22.43
C SER A 608 51.33 1.36 -23.73
N THR A 609 52.28 2.26 -24.00
CA THR A 609 52.24 3.17 -25.15
C THR A 609 52.66 2.49 -26.46
N LYS A 610 51.89 2.69 -27.54
CA LYS A 610 52.22 2.16 -28.89
C LYS A 610 53.23 3.04 -29.65
N GLY A 611 53.29 4.34 -29.33
CA GLY A 611 54.20 5.32 -29.95
C GLY A 611 55.38 5.75 -29.07
N PHE A 612 56.42 6.30 -29.70
CA PHE A 612 57.58 6.90 -29.02
C PHE A 612 57.15 8.13 -28.21
N ARG A 613 57.55 8.20 -26.93
CA ARG A 613 57.20 9.33 -26.05
C ARG A 613 58.41 9.91 -25.34
N ILE A 614 58.48 11.24 -25.32
CA ILE A 614 59.47 12.04 -24.60
C ILE A 614 58.76 12.58 -23.34
N PHE A 615 59.39 12.47 -22.16
CA PHE A 615 58.81 12.87 -20.86
C PHE A 615 57.68 11.98 -20.30
N SER A 616 57.75 10.65 -20.52
CA SER A 616 56.74 9.74 -19.95
C SER A 616 57.21 9.14 -18.62
N LEU A 617 56.39 9.34 -17.58
CA LEU A 617 56.67 8.80 -16.24
C LEU A 617 56.27 7.33 -16.07
N ARG A 618 55.56 6.71 -17.03
CA ARG A 618 55.11 5.29 -17.12
C ARG A 618 54.99 4.57 -15.76
N SER A 619 54.32 5.18 -14.80
CA SER A 619 54.11 4.55 -13.50
C SER A 619 52.70 4.01 -13.47
N PRO A 620 52.49 2.75 -13.04
CA PRO A 620 51.15 2.24 -12.88
C PRO A 620 50.34 3.16 -11.97
N LEU A 621 49.11 3.41 -12.36
CA LEU A 621 48.14 4.09 -11.49
C LEU A 621 47.47 3.04 -10.62
N TYR A 622 46.87 3.46 -9.52
CA TYR A 622 46.01 2.59 -8.73
C TYR A 622 44.74 3.31 -8.33
N VAL A 623 43.70 2.54 -8.06
CA VAL A 623 42.47 3.00 -7.40
C VAL A 623 42.26 2.09 -6.20
N ARG A 624 42.50 2.65 -5.00
CA ARG A 624 42.36 1.96 -3.72
C ARG A 624 41.27 2.58 -2.87
N GLY A 625 41.09 2.12 -1.64
CA GLY A 625 40.19 2.73 -0.67
C GLY A 625 38.86 1.99 -0.58
N THR A 626 37.79 2.74 -0.34
CA THR A 626 36.43 2.18 -0.21
C THR A 626 35.53 2.64 -1.35
N PHE A 627 34.36 2.05 -1.52
CA PHE A 627 33.38 2.50 -2.52
C PHE A 627 32.94 3.95 -2.29
N LYS A 628 32.85 4.38 -1.03
CA LYS A 628 32.45 5.74 -0.65
C LYS A 628 33.58 6.75 -0.81
N GLU A 629 34.81 6.31 -0.56
CA GLU A 629 36.03 7.13 -0.63
C GLU A 629 37.10 6.40 -1.45
N PRO A 630 36.96 6.39 -2.79
CA PRO A 630 38.01 5.89 -3.66
C PRO A 630 39.22 6.83 -3.63
N ALA A 631 40.41 6.26 -3.51
CA ALA A 631 41.68 6.94 -3.45
C ALA A 631 42.52 6.59 -4.71
N PRO A 632 42.34 7.32 -5.82
CA PRO A 632 43.19 7.17 -6.99
C PRO A 632 44.58 7.73 -6.70
N GLY A 633 45.62 7.10 -7.24
CA GLY A 633 46.99 7.56 -7.08
C GLY A 633 47.96 6.97 -8.08
N VAL A 634 49.23 7.38 -7.95
CA VAL A 634 50.34 6.90 -8.79
C VAL A 634 51.29 6.08 -7.94
N GLN A 635 51.79 4.96 -8.45
CA GLN A 635 52.83 4.21 -7.74
C GLN A 635 54.13 5.04 -7.64
N ALA A 636 54.57 5.32 -6.42
CA ALA A 636 55.74 6.16 -6.18
C ALA A 636 57.07 5.45 -6.45
N THR A 637 57.14 4.13 -6.30
CA THR A 637 58.40 3.38 -6.41
C THR A 637 59.03 3.47 -7.81
N PRO A 638 58.31 3.21 -8.93
CA PRO A 638 58.87 3.37 -10.27
C PRO A 638 59.22 4.83 -10.59
N LEU A 639 58.45 5.79 -10.05
CA LEU A 639 58.72 7.22 -10.19
C LEU A 639 60.03 7.62 -9.49
N ALA A 640 60.25 7.16 -8.25
CA ALA A 640 61.42 7.49 -7.46
C ALA A 640 62.71 6.94 -8.09
N LEU A 641 62.67 5.70 -8.61
CA LEU A 641 63.80 5.10 -9.33
C LEU A 641 64.18 5.92 -10.58
N ARG A 642 63.18 6.38 -11.34
CA ARG A 642 63.43 7.22 -12.53
C ARG A 642 63.92 8.62 -12.17
N GLY A 643 63.38 9.22 -11.11
CA GLY A 643 63.87 10.49 -10.57
C GLY A 643 65.34 10.40 -10.14
N ALA A 644 65.73 9.31 -9.47
CA ALA A 644 67.12 9.04 -9.13
C ALA A 644 68.01 8.88 -10.38
N GLY A 645 67.53 8.19 -11.41
CA GLY A 645 68.24 8.07 -12.69
C GLY A 645 68.42 9.40 -13.42
N LEU A 646 67.39 10.26 -13.40
CA LEU A 646 67.43 11.61 -13.97
C LEU A 646 68.48 12.48 -13.28
N VAL A 647 68.53 12.45 -11.95
CA VAL A 647 69.55 13.16 -11.15
C VAL A 647 70.94 12.57 -11.40
N ALA A 648 71.09 11.24 -11.38
CA ALA A 648 72.37 10.59 -11.58
C ALA A 648 72.96 10.89 -12.97
N LEU A 649 72.17 10.75 -14.05
CA LEU A 649 72.60 11.07 -15.42
C LEU A 649 72.79 12.58 -15.64
N GLY A 650 71.94 13.39 -15.01
CA GLY A 650 72.02 14.85 -15.07
C GLY A 650 73.29 15.41 -14.42
N VAL A 651 73.72 14.83 -13.29
CA VAL A 651 74.93 15.20 -12.56
C VAL A 651 76.18 14.59 -13.20
N ALA A 652 76.12 13.33 -13.67
CA ALA A 652 77.30 12.62 -14.16
C ALA A 652 77.71 12.97 -15.60
N VAL A 653 76.76 13.31 -16.47
CA VAL A 653 77.03 13.51 -17.90
C VAL A 653 76.76 14.96 -18.31
N ALA A 654 75.50 15.39 -18.24
CA ALA A 654 75.05 16.76 -18.52
C ALA A 654 73.55 16.89 -18.18
N PRO A 655 73.02 18.10 -17.93
CA PRO A 655 71.59 18.31 -17.66
C PRO A 655 70.66 17.70 -18.73
N ALA A 656 71.07 17.74 -20.01
CA ALA A 656 70.31 17.15 -21.11
C ALA A 656 70.29 15.60 -21.09
N ALA A 657 71.32 14.95 -20.55
CA ALA A 657 71.40 13.49 -20.45
C ALA A 657 70.43 12.93 -19.39
N GLY A 658 70.09 13.70 -18.36
CA GLY A 658 69.04 13.35 -17.41
C GLY A 658 67.70 13.07 -18.10
N LEU A 659 67.38 13.81 -19.17
CA LEU A 659 66.14 13.64 -19.93
C LEU A 659 66.03 12.28 -20.63
N LEU A 660 67.14 11.60 -20.90
CA LEU A 660 67.14 10.23 -21.46
C LEU A 660 66.47 9.23 -20.52
N ALA A 661 66.49 9.45 -19.20
CA ALA A 661 65.79 8.61 -18.23
C ALA A 661 64.25 8.67 -18.37
N LEU A 662 63.74 9.68 -19.09
CA LEU A 662 62.31 9.89 -19.37
C LEU A 662 61.91 9.53 -20.80
N VAL A 663 62.85 9.04 -21.62
CA VAL A 663 62.59 8.59 -22.99
C VAL A 663 62.04 7.17 -22.96
N ALA A 664 60.94 6.97 -23.71
CA ALA A 664 60.23 5.71 -23.76
C ALA A 664 60.30 5.09 -25.17
N PRO A 665 61.03 3.96 -25.37
CA PRO A 665 60.89 3.18 -26.60
C PRO A 665 59.47 2.63 -26.73
N SER A 666 59.00 2.51 -27.96
CA SER A 666 57.69 1.92 -28.26
C SER A 666 57.68 0.45 -27.88
N ALA A 667 56.60 0.00 -27.25
CA ALA A 667 56.20 -1.39 -27.37
C ALA A 667 55.58 -1.51 -28.77
N GLY A 668 56.12 -2.37 -29.64
CA GLY A 668 55.63 -2.49 -31.03
C GLY A 668 54.13 -2.82 -31.12
N ASP A 669 53.59 -2.84 -32.34
CA ASP A 669 52.17 -3.11 -32.59
C ASP A 669 51.75 -4.49 -32.03
N GLU A 670 51.13 -4.52 -30.85
CA GLU A 670 50.46 -5.71 -30.34
C GLU A 670 49.08 -5.84 -31.00
N PRO A 671 48.67 -7.05 -31.46
CA PRO A 671 47.33 -7.28 -32.00
C PRO A 671 46.25 -7.02 -30.94
N SER A 672 45.04 -6.65 -31.40
CA SER A 672 43.94 -6.23 -30.52
C SER A 672 43.57 -7.31 -29.52
N GLN A 673 43.76 -7.04 -28.22
CA GLN A 673 43.51 -8.03 -27.17
C GLN A 673 42.01 -8.23 -26.85
N CYS A 674 41.12 -7.45 -27.49
CA CYS A 674 39.66 -7.57 -27.30
C CYS A 674 39.01 -8.64 -28.19
N GLU A 675 39.70 -9.10 -29.24
CA GLU A 675 39.18 -9.99 -30.28
C GLU A 675 38.59 -11.32 -29.74
N PRO A 676 39.17 -11.97 -28.71
CA PRO A 676 38.58 -13.16 -28.09
C PRO A 676 37.25 -12.91 -27.35
N LEU A 677 37.06 -11.69 -26.81
CA LEU A 677 35.83 -11.32 -26.09
C LEU A 677 34.72 -10.89 -27.07
N LEU A 678 35.10 -10.20 -28.15
CA LEU A 678 34.24 -9.85 -29.28
C LEU A 678 33.54 -11.09 -29.85
N GLN A 679 34.28 -12.18 -30.10
CA GLN A 679 33.71 -13.43 -30.62
C GLN A 679 32.73 -14.12 -29.65
N LYS A 680 32.99 -14.06 -28.33
CA LYS A 680 32.13 -14.67 -27.31
C LYS A 680 30.83 -13.89 -27.06
N ILE A 681 30.86 -12.56 -27.19
CA ILE A 681 29.69 -11.70 -26.97
C ILE A 681 28.80 -11.64 -28.22
N GLN A 682 29.38 -11.72 -29.42
CA GLN A 682 28.61 -11.75 -30.68
C GLN A 682 27.95 -13.12 -30.98
N GLY A 683 28.45 -14.20 -30.39
CA GLY A 683 27.97 -15.58 -30.63
C GLY A 683 26.94 -16.12 -29.63
N GLY A 684 26.37 -15.30 -28.75
CA GLY A 684 25.52 -15.73 -27.62
C GLY A 684 24.11 -15.15 -27.60
#